data_AF-A0A1X1NFB0-F1
#
_entry.id   AF-A0A1X1NFB0-F1
#
_cell.length_a   1.000
_cell.length_b   1.000
_cell.length_c   1.000
_cell.angle_alpha   90.00
_cell.angle_beta   90.00
_cell.angle_gamma   90.00
#
_symmetry.space_group_name_H-M   'P 1'
#
loop_
_entity.id
_entity.type
_entity.pdbx_description
1 polymer ?
#
loop_
_entity_poly.entity_id
_entity_poly.type
_entity_poly.pdbx_seq_one_letter_code
_entity_poly.pdbx_strand_id
1 'polypeptide(L)'
;MCIPFLPPRRKGSTTVDGPLRSARTPALAGALAAGLLLPLLPLFPSTSSAAAAPAFNYGEALQKSVLFYEAQQSGTLPDTNRLNWRGDSALDDGKDVGLDLTGGWYDAGDHVKFGLPMAFSATMLAWGGVEQKAAYTSAGQLDHLKDNLRFVNDYFVKAHPSPHVLYGQVGNGAKDHAWWGPAEVMPMERPAYKIDASCPGSDLAGQTAAAMASSFMVFADSDPAYAGKLLTHAKQLYAFADTYRGKYSDCITDARSYYNSWSGYHDELVWGAIWLHKATGDPAYLAKAESYYDRLSTEPQTTTRSYRWTLSWDDSSYGAYVLLAQLTGKRKYVDDANRWLDWWTVGVNGNRVRYSPGGQAVLDSWGSLRYAANTSFAALSYADWLTGDPVRKARYHDFAVRQINYALGDNPRKSSYVVGFGVNPPTKPHHRTGHGSWTDQINNPVESRHVLYGALVGGPSAPDDSYTDDRSNYVNNEVATDYNAAFTGALARLYAEYGGSPLADFPKPERPDGPEMSVQASVNASGPGFTEIKAYLINKSAWPARALTNSSLRYYFTLEPGVTPAQISHTTNYNQCGKVTGPTQYKDNVYYVTVDCSEATIAPAGQSAYRKEVQFRITSAGAWDPANDWSFRSVPTAPGSTPADAPNIVLMEGADRQWGATPDGTTPGPGPGPGPGPTPTPTPTPTPTPTPTPSAGCAAQQRVTNSWSGGFQAEITVRNTGAAPLTGWAVSWDLGGRTVTSVWNGSLTVDGTRATVRNTAWNGGVPAAGTVSFGFTATGSPEAPTLHCLSS
;
A
#
# COMPACT_ATOMS: atom_id res chain seq x y z
N MET A 1 39.12 65.57 -1.25
CA MET A 1 39.53 66.25 0.00
C MET A 1 40.35 65.26 0.81
N CYS A 2 41.46 65.74 1.40
CA CYS A 2 42.67 64.99 1.72
C CYS A 2 42.62 63.98 2.90
N ILE A 3 43.38 62.89 2.69
CA ILE A 3 44.21 62.00 3.53
C ILE A 3 44.54 62.44 5.01
N PRO A 4 45.27 61.63 5.83
CA PRO A 4 44.94 60.52 6.76
C PRO A 4 45.25 60.88 8.26
N PHE A 5 45.29 59.92 9.21
CA PHE A 5 46.45 59.63 10.10
C PHE A 5 46.16 58.51 11.14
N LEU A 6 47.24 57.97 11.70
CA LEU A 6 47.47 56.60 12.24
C LEU A 6 47.75 56.66 13.79
N PRO A 7 48.23 55.60 14.50
CA PRO A 7 47.83 55.05 15.84
C PRO A 7 48.72 55.57 17.02
N PRO A 8 49.18 54.86 18.11
CA PRO A 8 48.94 53.51 18.74
C PRO A 8 48.91 53.48 20.31
N ARG A 9 48.77 52.29 20.96
CA ARG A 9 49.76 51.67 21.92
C ARG A 9 49.21 50.53 22.82
N ARG A 10 50.04 49.50 22.99
CA ARG A 10 50.02 48.40 24.00
C ARG A 10 50.87 48.76 25.24
N LYS A 11 50.60 48.07 26.37
CA LYS A 11 51.49 47.49 27.43
C LYS A 11 50.56 47.01 28.58
N GLY A 12 50.67 45.88 29.29
CA GLY A 12 51.73 44.89 29.50
C GLY A 12 52.21 44.90 30.96
N SER A 13 52.13 43.75 31.65
CA SER A 13 52.88 43.33 32.87
C SER A 13 52.32 43.73 34.26
N THR A 14 52.40 42.99 35.40
CA THR A 14 52.73 41.60 35.83
C THR A 14 52.62 41.53 37.39
N THR A 15 52.17 40.38 37.92
CA THR A 15 52.61 39.62 39.14
C THR A 15 52.63 40.22 40.57
N VAL A 16 52.22 39.40 41.58
CA VAL A 16 53.09 38.71 42.60
C VAL A 16 52.27 38.18 43.81
N ASP A 17 52.36 36.86 44.02
CA ASP A 17 52.47 36.00 45.24
C ASP A 17 51.78 36.27 46.61
N GLY A 18 50.91 35.30 47.00
CA GLY A 18 50.79 34.49 48.25
C GLY A 18 51.08 35.02 49.68
N PRO A 19 51.06 34.17 50.75
CA PRO A 19 50.57 32.78 50.87
C PRO A 19 49.99 32.33 52.28
N LEU A 20 49.65 31.03 52.43
CA LEU A 20 49.57 30.15 53.67
C LEU A 20 48.42 30.41 54.70
N ARG A 21 47.80 29.45 55.44
CA ARG A 21 47.96 28.00 55.73
C ARG A 21 46.73 27.48 56.53
N SER A 22 46.38 26.19 56.34
CA SER A 22 45.90 25.10 57.25
C SER A 22 45.22 25.43 58.61
N ALA A 23 44.33 24.65 59.24
CA ALA A 23 43.68 23.34 59.05
C ALA A 23 42.77 23.12 60.30
N ARG A 24 41.82 22.15 60.22
CA ARG A 24 41.42 21.14 61.26
C ARG A 24 39.91 20.88 61.30
N THR A 25 39.55 19.60 61.12
CA THR A 25 38.31 18.92 61.58
C THR A 25 38.55 18.33 62.99
N PRO A 26 37.51 18.02 63.82
CA PRO A 26 36.77 16.74 63.72
C PRO A 26 35.30 16.68 64.25
N ALA A 27 34.61 15.60 63.83
CA ALA A 27 33.65 14.71 64.54
C ALA A 27 32.18 15.07 64.90
N LEU A 28 31.32 14.10 64.51
CA LEU A 28 29.93 13.69 64.79
C LEU A 28 29.18 14.15 66.07
N ALA A 29 27.87 14.43 65.94
CA ALA A 29 26.72 13.68 66.54
C ALA A 29 25.38 14.34 66.14
N GLY A 30 24.30 13.55 65.95
CA GLY A 30 23.06 13.95 65.27
C GLY A 30 21.88 14.44 66.12
N ALA A 31 20.81 14.86 65.44
CA ALA A 31 19.38 14.71 65.79
C ALA A 31 18.49 15.47 64.79
N LEU A 32 17.32 14.92 64.48
CA LEU A 32 16.27 15.48 63.61
C LEU A 32 15.67 16.79 64.17
N ALA A 33 15.32 17.74 63.29
CA ALA A 33 14.02 18.43 63.28
C ALA A 33 13.90 19.39 62.09
N ALA A 34 12.71 19.40 61.49
CA ALA A 34 12.33 20.14 60.29
C ALA A 34 12.25 21.66 60.47
N GLY A 35 12.60 22.40 59.42
CA GLY A 35 12.34 23.83 59.29
C GLY A 35 12.55 24.29 57.85
N LEU A 36 11.44 24.51 57.14
CA LEU A 36 11.41 25.03 55.77
C LEU A 36 12.11 26.40 55.66
N LEU A 37 13.12 26.50 54.80
CA LEU A 37 13.58 27.74 54.20
C LEU A 37 13.80 27.49 52.70
N LEU A 38 12.79 27.87 51.91
CA LEU A 38 12.83 27.90 50.45
C LEU A 38 13.78 29.01 49.97
N PRO A 39 14.69 28.75 49.01
CA PRO A 39 15.30 29.82 48.25
C PRO A 39 14.32 30.27 47.15
N LEU A 40 13.99 31.55 47.11
CA LEU A 40 13.29 32.17 45.98
C LEU A 40 14.17 32.09 44.73
N LEU A 41 13.83 31.19 43.81
CA LEU A 41 14.24 31.25 42.42
C LEU A 41 13.20 32.09 41.64
N PRO A 42 13.62 32.99 40.73
CA PRO A 42 12.67 33.72 39.90
C PRO A 42 12.03 32.74 38.91
N LEU A 43 10.76 32.44 39.13
CA LEU A 43 9.88 31.81 38.15
C LEU A 43 9.67 32.81 37.01
N PHE A 44 10.51 32.74 35.98
CA PHE A 44 10.09 33.20 34.66
C PHE A 44 9.04 32.20 34.18
N PRO A 45 7.77 32.61 33.96
CA PRO A 45 6.83 31.74 33.29
C PRO A 45 7.39 31.48 31.90
N SER A 46 7.79 30.23 31.65
CA SER A 46 7.94 29.72 30.30
C SER A 46 6.54 29.78 29.70
N THR A 47 6.22 30.87 29.01
CA THR A 47 5.02 30.94 28.17
C THR A 47 5.29 30.04 26.98
N SER A 48 5.12 28.73 27.17
CA SER A 48 4.86 27.81 26.07
C SER A 48 3.57 28.33 25.45
N SER A 49 3.70 29.00 24.30
CA SER A 49 2.55 29.27 23.44
C SER A 49 1.85 27.94 23.22
N ALA A 50 0.67 27.74 23.81
CA ALA A 50 -0.16 26.60 23.48
C ALA A 50 -0.42 26.68 21.97
N ALA A 51 0.05 25.69 21.20
CA ALA A 51 -0.21 25.62 19.78
C ALA A 51 -1.73 25.69 19.57
N ALA A 52 -2.19 26.51 18.63
CA ALA A 52 -3.61 26.57 18.29
C ALA A 52 -4.08 25.15 17.90
N ALA A 53 -5.25 24.73 18.39
CA ALA A 53 -5.81 23.44 18.02
C ALA A 53 -5.94 23.36 16.49
N PRO A 54 -5.59 22.21 15.88
CA PRO A 54 -5.59 22.10 14.43
C PRO A 54 -7.01 22.26 13.88
N ALA A 55 -7.17 23.05 12.81
CA ALA A 55 -8.47 23.27 12.17
C ALA A 55 -9.06 21.97 11.59
N PHE A 56 -8.19 21.05 11.17
CA PHE A 56 -8.53 19.70 10.68
C PHE A 56 -7.58 18.68 11.30
N ASN A 57 -8.02 17.43 11.42
CA ASN A 57 -7.15 16.37 11.92
C ASN A 57 -6.11 15.95 10.87
N TYR A 58 -4.97 16.67 10.78
CA TYR A 58 -3.92 16.38 9.81
C TYR A 58 -3.29 14.99 9.99
N GLY A 59 -3.21 14.49 11.22
CA GLY A 59 -2.69 13.14 11.51
C GLY A 59 -3.58 12.03 10.94
N GLU A 60 -4.90 12.16 11.05
CA GLU A 60 -5.85 11.22 10.41
C GLU A 60 -5.81 11.34 8.87
N ALA A 61 -5.78 12.56 8.32
CA ALA A 61 -5.66 12.75 6.88
C ALA A 61 -4.36 12.13 6.35
N LEU A 62 -3.24 12.30 7.06
CA LEU A 62 -1.95 11.70 6.72
C LEU A 62 -2.02 10.17 6.74
N GLN A 63 -2.55 9.59 7.81
CA GLN A 63 -2.73 8.14 7.97
C GLN A 63 -3.53 7.54 6.81
N LYS A 64 -4.62 8.21 6.42
CA LYS A 64 -5.46 7.78 5.28
C LYS A 64 -4.74 7.96 3.94
N SER A 65 -4.05 9.08 3.73
CA SER A 65 -3.30 9.32 2.49
C SER A 65 -2.16 8.31 2.29
N VAL A 66 -1.52 7.84 3.36
CA VAL A 66 -0.53 6.75 3.29
C VAL A 66 -1.22 5.40 2.98
N LEU A 67 -2.39 5.12 3.57
CA LEU A 67 -3.15 3.90 3.28
C LEU A 67 -3.63 3.82 1.82
N PHE A 68 -3.94 4.96 1.18
CA PHE A 68 -4.35 4.99 -0.23
C PHE A 68 -3.36 4.26 -1.16
N TYR A 69 -2.05 4.37 -0.92
CA TYR A 69 -1.06 3.67 -1.75
C TYR A 69 -1.10 2.15 -1.59
N GLU A 70 -1.53 1.62 -0.45
CA GLU A 70 -1.79 0.17 -0.29
C GLU A 70 -2.97 -0.28 -1.16
N ALA A 71 -3.97 0.60 -1.36
CA ALA A 71 -5.10 0.35 -2.23
C ALA A 71 -4.74 0.36 -3.72
N GLN A 72 -3.58 0.92 -4.09
CA GLN A 72 -3.09 0.95 -5.47
C GLN A 72 -2.11 -0.19 -5.81
N GLN A 73 -1.72 -1.03 -4.84
CA GLN A 73 -0.72 -2.08 -5.06
C GLN A 73 -1.16 -3.12 -6.11
N SER A 74 -0.30 -3.48 -7.06
CA SER A 74 -0.50 -4.53 -8.08
C SER A 74 0.44 -5.72 -7.83
N GLY A 75 0.19 -6.90 -8.39
CA GLY A 75 0.97 -8.11 -8.14
C GLY A 75 0.50 -8.86 -6.89
N THR A 76 1.40 -9.66 -6.32
CA THR A 76 1.18 -10.32 -5.03
C THR A 76 1.22 -9.28 -3.91
N LEU A 77 0.17 -9.23 -3.11
CA LEU A 77 0.09 -8.30 -1.98
C LEU A 77 0.93 -8.82 -0.80
N PRO A 78 1.66 -7.95 -0.10
CA PRO A 78 2.39 -8.34 1.10
C PRO A 78 1.39 -8.60 2.25
N ASP A 79 1.78 -9.44 3.22
CA ASP A 79 1.00 -9.66 4.45
C ASP A 79 0.78 -8.36 5.27
N THR A 80 1.58 -7.32 4.99
CA THR A 80 1.44 -6.00 5.60
C THR A 80 0.35 -5.14 4.96
N ASN A 81 -0.23 -5.55 3.81
CA ASN A 81 -1.35 -4.85 3.22
C ASN A 81 -2.57 -4.93 4.14
N ARG A 82 -3.16 -3.78 4.48
CA ARG A 82 -4.20 -3.70 5.52
C ARG A 82 -5.63 -3.78 4.98
N LEU A 83 -5.83 -3.94 3.67
CA LEU A 83 -7.13 -3.85 3.01
C LEU A 83 -7.68 -5.24 2.69
N ASN A 84 -8.76 -5.63 3.37
CA ASN A 84 -9.39 -6.95 3.19
C ASN A 84 -10.19 -7.10 1.87
N TRP A 85 -10.28 -6.04 1.08
CA TRP A 85 -10.94 -6.03 -0.23
C TRP A 85 -9.97 -5.95 -1.41
N ARG A 86 -8.67 -5.85 -1.15
CA ARG A 86 -7.63 -5.99 -2.17
C ARG A 86 -7.07 -7.41 -2.14
N GLY A 87 -6.91 -7.99 -3.32
CA GLY A 87 -6.27 -9.28 -3.50
C GLY A 87 -5.12 -9.21 -4.50
N ASP A 88 -4.45 -10.35 -4.65
CA ASP A 88 -3.45 -10.58 -5.70
C ASP A 88 -4.05 -10.27 -7.08
N SER A 89 -3.31 -9.54 -7.91
CA SER A 89 -3.76 -9.13 -9.24
C SER A 89 -2.60 -9.03 -10.21
N ALA A 90 -2.87 -9.09 -11.51
CA ALA A 90 -1.86 -8.91 -12.57
C ALA A 90 -0.62 -9.82 -12.41
N LEU A 91 -0.82 -11.06 -11.97
CA LEU A 91 0.27 -12.00 -11.63
C LEU A 91 1.11 -12.47 -12.83
N ASP A 92 0.63 -12.23 -14.05
CA ASP A 92 1.34 -12.53 -15.30
C ASP A 92 2.09 -11.30 -15.87
N ASP A 93 2.12 -10.16 -15.17
CA ASP A 93 2.81 -8.94 -15.64
C ASP A 93 4.30 -9.23 -15.97
N GLY A 94 4.69 -8.99 -17.22
CA GLY A 94 6.05 -9.21 -17.74
C GLY A 94 6.31 -10.57 -18.39
N LYS A 95 5.36 -11.50 -18.31
CA LYS A 95 5.46 -12.83 -18.93
C LYS A 95 5.64 -12.78 -20.45
N ASP A 96 5.03 -11.78 -21.10
CA ASP A 96 5.14 -11.52 -22.54
C ASP A 96 6.58 -11.19 -22.99
N VAL A 97 7.42 -10.71 -22.06
CA VAL A 97 8.82 -10.38 -22.27
C VAL A 97 9.78 -11.27 -21.47
N GLY A 98 9.28 -12.32 -20.82
CA GLY A 98 10.08 -13.27 -20.05
C GLY A 98 10.70 -12.70 -18.77
N LEU A 99 10.06 -11.71 -18.15
CA LEU A 99 10.48 -11.10 -16.89
C LEU A 99 9.36 -11.18 -15.84
N ASP A 100 9.73 -11.11 -14.56
CA ASP A 100 8.79 -10.78 -13.50
C ASP A 100 8.67 -9.26 -13.41
N LEU A 101 7.55 -8.70 -13.85
CA LEU A 101 7.20 -7.30 -13.69
C LEU A 101 6.00 -7.11 -12.77
N THR A 102 5.68 -8.09 -11.92
CA THR A 102 4.64 -7.96 -10.88
C THR A 102 5.07 -6.97 -9.79
N GLY A 103 4.11 -6.34 -9.11
CA GLY A 103 4.36 -5.26 -8.14
C GLY A 103 4.02 -3.89 -8.72
N GLY A 104 4.39 -2.84 -7.98
CA GLY A 104 4.17 -1.44 -8.38
C GLY A 104 2.72 -1.01 -8.19
N TRP A 105 2.43 0.26 -8.49
CA TRP A 105 1.08 0.80 -8.28
C TRP A 105 0.28 0.87 -9.58
N TYR A 106 -1.01 0.58 -9.50
CA TYR A 106 -1.97 1.09 -10.47
C TYR A 106 -2.01 2.62 -10.38
N ASP A 107 -2.08 3.26 -11.54
CA ASP A 107 -1.86 4.70 -11.66
C ASP A 107 -2.99 5.52 -11.00
N ALA A 108 -4.23 5.24 -11.40
CA ALA A 108 -5.39 6.03 -11.03
C ALA A 108 -6.60 5.15 -10.66
N GLY A 109 -7.77 5.42 -11.26
CA GLY A 109 -8.93 4.53 -11.21
C GLY A 109 -8.85 3.30 -12.14
N ASP A 110 -7.78 3.21 -12.92
CA ASP A 110 -7.47 2.17 -13.91
C ASP A 110 -6.47 1.14 -13.38
N HIS A 111 -6.03 0.22 -14.26
CA HIS A 111 -5.07 -0.81 -13.89
C HIS A 111 -3.77 -0.78 -14.71
N VAL A 112 -3.53 0.29 -15.47
CA VAL A 112 -2.24 0.47 -16.14
C VAL A 112 -1.19 0.91 -15.11
N LYS A 113 0.02 0.37 -15.23
CA LYS A 113 1.18 0.79 -14.46
C LYS A 113 1.99 1.78 -15.29
N PHE A 114 1.66 3.07 -15.23
CA PHE A 114 2.41 4.13 -15.89
C PHE A 114 3.65 4.52 -15.08
N GLY A 115 4.84 4.28 -15.61
CA GLY A 115 6.10 4.42 -14.86
C GLY A 115 6.46 5.85 -14.50
N LEU A 116 6.18 6.83 -15.37
CA LEU A 116 6.54 8.23 -15.14
C LEU A 116 5.80 8.85 -13.93
N PRO A 117 4.46 8.85 -13.86
CA PRO A 117 3.73 9.34 -12.69
C PRO A 117 3.96 8.49 -11.43
N MET A 118 4.18 7.17 -11.58
CA MET A 118 4.54 6.30 -10.45
C MET A 118 5.89 6.70 -9.83
N ALA A 119 6.90 6.96 -10.66
CA ALA A 119 8.23 7.40 -10.21
C ALA A 119 8.20 8.81 -9.60
N PHE A 120 7.42 9.73 -10.18
CA PHE A 120 7.17 11.04 -9.57
C PHE A 120 6.56 10.89 -8.18
N SER A 121 5.51 10.06 -8.07
CA SER A 121 4.80 9.83 -6.80
C SER A 121 5.73 9.28 -5.72
N ALA A 122 6.56 8.29 -6.08
CA ALA A 122 7.57 7.74 -5.18
C ALA A 122 8.60 8.80 -4.74
N THR A 123 9.05 9.67 -5.67
CA THR A 123 9.99 10.75 -5.34
C THR A 123 9.39 11.76 -4.37
N MET A 124 8.13 12.16 -4.58
CA MET A 124 7.45 13.14 -3.72
C MET A 124 7.13 12.58 -2.33
N LEU A 125 6.72 11.31 -2.24
CA LEU A 125 6.56 10.59 -0.98
C LEU A 125 7.89 10.51 -0.21
N ALA A 126 8.98 10.16 -0.91
CA ALA A 126 10.31 10.11 -0.31
C ALA A 126 10.80 11.50 0.11
N TRP A 127 10.54 12.55 -0.68
CA TRP A 127 10.85 13.94 -0.29
C TRP A 127 10.14 14.30 1.02
N GLY A 128 8.83 14.06 1.12
CA GLY A 128 8.08 14.24 2.36
C GLY A 128 8.67 13.41 3.52
N GLY A 129 9.02 12.15 3.27
CA GLY A 129 9.63 11.26 4.26
C GLY A 129 11.02 11.71 4.75
N VAL A 130 11.81 12.34 3.88
CA VAL A 130 13.13 12.90 4.21
C VAL A 130 12.98 14.17 5.05
N GLU A 131 12.14 15.11 4.62
CA GLU A 131 12.01 16.40 5.33
C GLU A 131 11.17 16.30 6.61
N GLN A 132 10.15 15.44 6.63
CA GLN A 132 9.17 15.34 7.71
C GLN A 132 9.27 14.02 8.48
N LYS A 133 10.46 13.39 8.52
CA LYS A 133 10.70 12.09 9.18
C LYS A 133 10.16 12.04 10.61
N ALA A 134 10.39 13.10 11.40
CA ALA A 134 9.91 13.19 12.78
C ALA A 134 8.38 13.18 12.86
N ALA A 135 7.70 13.88 11.94
CA ALA A 135 6.26 13.95 11.86
C ALA A 135 5.64 12.59 11.49
N TYR A 136 6.19 11.91 10.48
CA TYR A 136 5.78 10.54 10.16
C TYR A 136 6.00 9.58 11.33
N THR A 137 7.11 9.74 12.06
CA THR A 137 7.43 8.91 13.23
C THR A 137 6.40 9.12 14.34
N SER A 138 6.13 10.37 14.73
CA SER A 138 5.19 10.66 15.83
C SER A 138 3.73 10.39 15.47
N ALA A 139 3.38 10.41 14.18
CA ALA A 139 2.08 9.97 13.68
C ALA A 139 1.95 8.43 13.55
N GLY A 140 3.02 7.67 13.79
CA GLY A 140 3.03 6.21 13.56
C GLY A 140 2.85 5.82 12.09
N GLN A 141 3.23 6.69 11.15
CA GLN A 141 3.06 6.48 9.71
C GLN A 141 4.39 6.24 8.97
N LEU A 142 5.55 6.34 9.64
CA LEU A 142 6.85 6.17 8.98
C LEU A 142 7.03 4.76 8.42
N ASP A 143 6.62 3.72 9.14
CA ASP A 143 6.78 2.34 8.68
C ASP A 143 5.83 2.05 7.50
N HIS A 144 4.58 2.51 7.55
CA HIS A 144 3.67 2.41 6.41
C HIS A 144 4.15 3.19 5.17
N LEU A 145 4.76 4.37 5.37
CA LEU A 145 5.40 5.10 4.27
C LEU A 145 6.56 4.28 3.67
N LYS A 146 7.39 3.67 4.53
CA LYS A 146 8.49 2.81 4.09
C LYS A 146 7.99 1.56 3.38
N ASP A 147 6.91 0.93 3.83
CA ASP A 147 6.34 -0.24 3.16
C ASP A 147 5.86 0.13 1.75
N ASN A 148 5.17 1.25 1.61
CA ASN A 148 4.76 1.79 0.31
C ASN A 148 5.97 2.11 -0.60
N LEU A 149 6.97 2.84 -0.08
CA LEU A 149 8.18 3.16 -0.84
C LEU A 149 8.97 1.89 -1.21
N ARG A 150 9.02 0.89 -0.34
CA ARG A 150 9.65 -0.40 -0.66
C ARG A 150 8.90 -1.08 -1.79
N PHE A 151 7.59 -1.19 -1.69
CA PHE A 151 6.74 -1.87 -2.67
C PHE A 151 6.94 -1.34 -4.10
N VAL A 152 6.93 -0.02 -4.27
CA VAL A 152 7.13 0.61 -5.58
C VAL A 152 8.59 0.52 -6.06
N ASN A 153 9.58 0.65 -5.17
CA ASN A 153 10.98 0.58 -5.56
C ASN A 153 11.42 -0.86 -5.89
N ASP A 154 10.83 -1.87 -5.25
CA ASP A 154 11.06 -3.28 -5.62
C ASP A 154 10.56 -3.54 -7.04
N TYR A 155 9.43 -2.93 -7.44
CA TYR A 155 9.00 -2.93 -8.85
C TYR A 155 9.98 -2.20 -9.76
N PHE A 156 10.50 -1.01 -9.39
CA PHE A 156 11.50 -0.33 -10.21
C PHE A 156 12.80 -1.11 -10.38
N VAL A 157 13.22 -1.87 -9.36
CA VAL A 157 14.35 -2.81 -9.47
C VAL A 157 14.04 -3.88 -10.51
N LYS A 158 12.86 -4.54 -10.44
CA LYS A 158 12.44 -5.55 -11.42
C LYS A 158 12.38 -4.98 -12.84
N ALA A 159 11.84 -3.78 -12.97
CA ALA A 159 11.70 -3.05 -14.23
C ALA A 159 13.03 -2.56 -14.83
N HIS A 160 14.13 -2.57 -14.06
CA HIS A 160 15.47 -2.20 -14.52
C HIS A 160 16.41 -3.43 -14.54
N PRO A 161 16.22 -4.38 -15.48
CA PRO A 161 16.97 -5.64 -15.51
C PRO A 161 18.42 -5.48 -15.97
N SER A 162 18.77 -4.36 -16.62
CA SER A 162 20.14 -4.05 -17.04
C SER A 162 20.35 -2.54 -17.15
N PRO A 163 21.59 -2.02 -17.10
CA PRO A 163 21.86 -0.59 -16.91
C PRO A 163 21.20 0.39 -17.88
N HIS A 164 20.89 -0.04 -19.11
CA HIS A 164 20.30 0.82 -20.15
C HIS A 164 18.94 0.27 -20.64
N VAL A 165 18.21 -0.46 -19.78
CA VAL A 165 16.87 -0.95 -20.08
C VAL A 165 15.96 -0.67 -18.89
N LEU A 166 14.87 0.07 -19.13
CA LEU A 166 13.85 0.33 -18.13
C LEU A 166 12.47 0.04 -18.71
N TYR A 167 11.71 -0.86 -18.07
CA TYR A 167 10.30 -1.08 -18.35
C TYR A 167 9.47 0.04 -17.72
N GLY A 168 8.85 0.85 -18.59
CA GLY A 168 8.16 2.07 -18.22
C GLY A 168 6.65 1.92 -18.15
N GLN A 169 6.09 0.83 -18.67
CA GLN A 169 4.65 0.62 -18.66
C GLN A 169 4.32 -0.87 -18.70
N VAL A 170 3.31 -1.28 -17.93
CA VAL A 170 2.66 -2.59 -18.07
C VAL A 170 1.14 -2.40 -18.14
N GLY A 171 0.52 -2.99 -19.15
CA GLY A 171 -0.87 -2.72 -19.51
C GLY A 171 -0.96 -1.76 -20.70
N ASN A 172 -2.00 -1.92 -21.52
CA ASN A 172 -2.30 -1.03 -22.64
C ASN A 172 -3.49 -0.15 -22.26
N GLY A 173 -3.36 1.17 -22.35
CA GLY A 173 -4.38 2.10 -21.88
C GLY A 173 -5.75 1.89 -22.52
N ALA A 174 -5.81 1.67 -23.83
CA ALA A 174 -7.09 1.48 -24.51
C ALA A 174 -7.77 0.16 -24.12
N LYS A 175 -7.01 -0.94 -24.01
CA LYS A 175 -7.56 -2.25 -23.60
C LYS A 175 -8.03 -2.23 -22.14
N ASP A 176 -7.25 -1.62 -21.27
CA ASP A 176 -7.55 -1.47 -19.85
C ASP A 176 -8.81 -0.59 -19.65
N HIS A 177 -8.83 0.56 -20.32
CA HIS A 177 -9.90 1.54 -20.14
C HIS A 177 -11.23 1.12 -20.76
N ALA A 178 -11.22 0.15 -21.67
CA ALA A 178 -12.42 -0.43 -22.26
C ALA A 178 -13.20 -1.35 -21.31
N TRP A 179 -12.68 -1.66 -20.13
CA TRP A 179 -13.30 -2.55 -19.13
C TRP A 179 -13.40 -1.90 -17.75
N TRP A 180 -14.46 -2.24 -17.01
CA TRP A 180 -14.78 -1.69 -15.70
C TRP A 180 -15.11 -2.78 -14.66
N GLY A 181 -14.09 -3.34 -14.02
CA GLY A 181 -14.25 -4.29 -12.91
C GLY A 181 -13.02 -4.34 -11.99
N PRO A 182 -12.94 -5.24 -11.01
CA PRO A 182 -11.86 -5.28 -10.02
C PRO A 182 -10.54 -5.84 -10.58
N ALA A 183 -9.40 -5.30 -10.12
CA ALA A 183 -8.07 -5.67 -10.62
C ALA A 183 -7.76 -7.18 -10.56
N GLU A 184 -8.29 -7.87 -9.56
CA GLU A 184 -8.05 -9.28 -9.25
C GLU A 184 -8.54 -10.23 -10.36
N VAL A 185 -9.44 -9.77 -11.24
CA VAL A 185 -10.08 -10.59 -12.29
C VAL A 185 -10.02 -9.95 -13.67
N MET A 186 -9.00 -9.13 -13.93
CA MET A 186 -8.77 -8.52 -15.24
C MET A 186 -8.77 -9.56 -16.38
N PRO A 187 -9.61 -9.39 -17.42
CA PRO A 187 -9.72 -10.37 -18.50
C PRO A 187 -8.80 -10.08 -19.70
N MET A 188 -8.19 -8.90 -19.77
CA MET A 188 -7.41 -8.45 -20.93
C MET A 188 -5.91 -8.77 -20.80
N GLU A 189 -5.24 -8.83 -21.94
CA GLU A 189 -3.77 -8.88 -21.98
C GLU A 189 -3.15 -7.57 -21.49
N ARG A 190 -1.99 -7.68 -20.82
CA ARG A 190 -1.27 -6.56 -20.22
C ARG A 190 0.18 -6.50 -20.74
N PRO A 191 0.42 -5.95 -21.93
CA PRO A 191 1.76 -5.92 -22.54
C PRO A 191 2.74 -5.05 -21.75
N ALA A 192 4.01 -5.45 -21.75
CA ALA A 192 5.11 -4.70 -21.13
C ALA A 192 5.87 -3.85 -22.16
N TYR A 193 6.05 -2.56 -21.86
CA TYR A 193 6.76 -1.60 -22.71
C TYR A 193 7.99 -1.06 -22.01
N LYS A 194 9.06 -0.83 -22.77
CA LYS A 194 10.35 -0.39 -22.27
C LYS A 194 10.93 0.77 -23.06
N ILE A 195 11.90 1.43 -22.44
CA ILE A 195 12.90 2.28 -23.09
C ILE A 195 14.27 1.62 -23.00
N ASP A 196 15.11 1.89 -23.99
CA ASP A 196 16.50 1.44 -24.02
C ASP A 196 17.39 2.40 -24.81
N ALA A 197 18.65 2.02 -25.06
CA ALA A 197 19.59 2.85 -25.82
C ALA A 197 19.15 3.16 -27.26
N SER A 198 18.32 2.31 -27.87
CA SER A 198 17.82 2.48 -29.25
C SER A 198 16.56 3.34 -29.30
N CYS A 199 15.74 3.29 -28.25
CA CYS A 199 14.59 4.14 -28.06
C CYS A 199 14.57 4.67 -26.61
N PRO A 200 15.21 5.82 -26.35
CA PRO A 200 15.44 6.32 -25.00
C PRO A 200 14.24 7.07 -24.41
N GLY A 201 14.26 7.24 -23.08
CA GLY A 201 13.32 8.08 -22.33
C GLY A 201 14.00 8.69 -21.11
N SER A 202 14.65 9.83 -21.32
CA SER A 202 15.45 10.53 -20.30
C SER A 202 14.60 11.06 -19.15
N ASP A 203 13.37 11.47 -19.46
CA ASP A 203 12.32 11.84 -18.51
C ASP A 203 12.02 10.68 -17.56
N LEU A 204 11.50 9.57 -18.09
CA LEU A 204 11.15 8.38 -17.30
C LEU A 204 12.35 7.82 -16.51
N ALA A 205 13.51 7.66 -17.15
CA ALA A 205 14.70 7.14 -16.49
C ALA A 205 15.26 8.13 -15.44
N GLY A 206 15.24 9.43 -15.72
CA GLY A 206 15.67 10.48 -14.79
C GLY A 206 14.75 10.58 -13.57
N GLN A 207 13.43 10.47 -13.77
CA GLN A 207 12.44 10.47 -12.70
C GLN A 207 12.55 9.20 -11.84
N THR A 208 12.74 8.03 -12.45
CA THR A 208 12.94 6.77 -11.72
C THR A 208 14.26 6.80 -10.92
N ALA A 209 15.31 7.42 -11.46
CA ALA A 209 16.54 7.65 -10.73
C ALA A 209 16.32 8.57 -9.51
N ALA A 210 15.54 9.64 -9.66
CA ALA A 210 15.16 10.52 -8.56
C ALA A 210 14.37 9.78 -7.47
N ALA A 211 13.44 8.90 -7.86
CA ALA A 211 12.66 8.08 -6.94
C ALA A 211 13.55 7.16 -6.09
N MET A 212 14.47 6.45 -6.74
CA MET A 212 15.38 5.52 -6.06
C MET A 212 16.43 6.25 -5.21
N ALA A 213 16.95 7.40 -5.67
CA ALA A 213 17.91 8.21 -4.92
C ALA A 213 17.29 8.88 -3.68
N SER A 214 16.07 9.42 -3.79
CA SER A 214 15.33 9.97 -2.65
C SER A 214 14.92 8.87 -1.66
N SER A 215 14.46 7.72 -2.16
CA SER A 215 14.11 6.56 -1.32
C SER A 215 15.32 5.99 -0.58
N PHE A 216 16.51 5.97 -1.19
CA PHE A 216 17.77 5.65 -0.50
C PHE A 216 17.90 6.43 0.82
N MET A 217 17.61 7.74 0.81
CA MET A 217 17.73 8.58 2.00
C MET A 217 16.74 8.21 3.11
N VAL A 218 15.56 7.70 2.76
CA VAL A 218 14.56 7.23 3.73
C VAL A 218 15.00 5.92 4.39
N PHE A 219 15.65 5.02 3.63
CA PHE A 219 16.05 3.70 4.11
C PHE A 219 17.47 3.64 4.68
N ALA A 220 18.34 4.60 4.39
CA ALA A 220 19.78 4.54 4.70
C ALA A 220 20.08 4.13 6.15
N ASP A 221 19.30 4.63 7.12
CA ASP A 221 19.51 4.32 8.54
C ASP A 221 18.93 2.96 8.97
N SER A 222 17.81 2.53 8.37
CA SER A 222 17.06 1.34 8.82
C SER A 222 17.35 0.07 8.01
N ASP A 223 17.75 0.22 6.74
CA ASP A 223 18.10 -0.88 5.84
C ASP A 223 19.16 -0.41 4.82
N PRO A 224 20.43 -0.29 5.27
CA PRO A 224 21.51 0.23 4.42
C PRO A 224 21.82 -0.68 3.22
N ALA A 225 21.56 -1.99 3.32
CA ALA A 225 21.77 -2.92 2.21
C ALA A 225 20.77 -2.66 1.08
N TYR A 226 19.48 -2.53 1.42
CA TYR A 226 18.45 -2.17 0.45
C TYR A 226 18.67 -0.75 -0.11
N ALA A 227 18.99 0.21 0.75
CA ALA A 227 19.33 1.56 0.31
C ALA A 227 20.47 1.51 -0.73
N GLY A 228 21.57 0.80 -0.44
CA GLY A 228 22.69 0.65 -1.39
C GLY A 228 22.28 0.05 -2.75
N LYS A 229 21.33 -0.89 -2.75
CA LYS A 229 20.72 -1.44 -3.98
C LYS A 229 19.99 -0.35 -4.76
N LEU A 230 19.14 0.44 -4.11
CA LEU A 230 18.42 1.55 -4.75
C LEU A 230 19.39 2.58 -5.35
N LEU A 231 20.41 2.96 -4.61
CA LEU A 231 21.41 3.92 -5.08
C LEU A 231 22.18 3.41 -6.31
N THR A 232 22.44 2.11 -6.39
CA THR A 232 23.08 1.49 -7.56
C THR A 232 22.21 1.64 -8.81
N HIS A 233 20.93 1.28 -8.72
CA HIS A 233 19.99 1.44 -9.82
C HIS A 233 19.80 2.93 -10.18
N ALA A 234 19.67 3.82 -9.20
CA ALA A 234 19.53 5.26 -9.42
C ALA A 234 20.68 5.84 -10.26
N LYS A 235 21.93 5.48 -9.93
CA LYS A 235 23.11 5.92 -10.67
C LYS A 235 23.13 5.42 -12.11
N GLN A 236 22.75 4.16 -12.32
CA GLN A 236 22.69 3.55 -13.65
C GLN A 236 21.60 4.19 -14.51
N LEU A 237 20.39 4.33 -13.97
CA LEU A 237 19.25 4.96 -14.65
C LEU A 237 19.53 6.42 -14.99
N TYR A 238 20.14 7.18 -14.09
CA TYR A 238 20.53 8.56 -14.39
C TYR A 238 21.60 8.62 -15.47
N ALA A 239 22.60 7.73 -15.44
CA ALA A 239 23.61 7.65 -16.49
C ALA A 239 22.99 7.28 -17.85
N PHE A 240 22.02 6.36 -17.87
CA PHE A 240 21.24 6.01 -19.05
C PHE A 240 20.47 7.22 -19.60
N ALA A 241 19.70 7.90 -18.74
CA ALA A 241 18.96 9.12 -19.07
C ALA A 241 19.86 10.23 -19.63
N ASP A 242 21.03 10.41 -19.02
CA ASP A 242 22.01 11.45 -19.35
C ASP A 242 22.80 11.13 -20.63
N THR A 243 22.94 9.85 -20.99
CA THR A 243 23.70 9.41 -22.17
C THR A 243 22.84 9.33 -23.43
N TYR A 244 21.64 8.74 -23.31
CA TYR A 244 20.73 8.53 -24.44
C TYR A 244 19.51 9.43 -24.27
N ARG A 245 19.45 10.50 -25.07
CA ARG A 245 18.45 11.57 -24.92
C ARG A 245 17.20 11.34 -25.76
N GLY A 246 16.04 11.37 -25.12
CA GLY A 246 14.74 11.32 -25.79
C GLY A 246 13.59 11.40 -24.79
N LYS A 247 12.39 11.68 -25.29
CA LYS A 247 11.15 11.60 -24.50
C LYS A 247 10.68 10.16 -24.48
N TYR A 248 10.33 9.61 -23.31
CA TYR A 248 9.89 8.21 -23.24
C TYR A 248 8.61 7.98 -24.05
N SER A 249 7.73 8.99 -24.15
CA SER A 249 6.47 8.90 -24.88
C SER A 249 6.67 8.82 -26.40
N ASP A 250 7.89 9.05 -26.90
CA ASP A 250 8.22 8.75 -28.30
C ASP A 250 8.50 7.26 -28.55
N CYS A 251 8.79 6.51 -27.50
CA CYS A 251 9.10 5.09 -27.53
C CYS A 251 7.94 4.23 -27.03
N ILE A 252 7.39 4.58 -25.86
CA ILE A 252 6.18 3.99 -25.32
C ILE A 252 5.01 4.84 -25.80
N THR A 253 4.65 4.68 -27.08
CA THR A 253 3.67 5.56 -27.74
C THR A 253 2.26 5.44 -27.17
N ASP A 254 1.95 4.32 -26.51
CA ASP A 254 0.68 4.12 -25.81
C ASP A 254 0.46 5.19 -24.72
N ALA A 255 1.54 5.59 -24.03
CA ALA A 255 1.48 6.59 -22.96
C ALA A 255 1.13 8.00 -23.46
N ARG A 256 1.24 8.31 -24.77
CA ARG A 256 1.00 9.67 -25.31
C ARG A 256 -0.42 10.18 -25.08
N SER A 257 -1.40 9.29 -24.96
CA SER A 257 -2.79 9.68 -24.70
C SER A 257 -3.10 9.87 -23.22
N TYR A 258 -2.14 9.58 -22.33
CA TYR A 258 -2.32 9.55 -20.88
C TYR A 258 -1.28 10.44 -20.18
N TYR A 259 -0.01 10.02 -20.24
CA TYR A 259 1.14 10.64 -19.59
C TYR A 259 2.20 11.06 -20.61
N ASN A 260 1.80 11.82 -21.62
CA ASN A 260 2.76 12.38 -22.58
C ASN A 260 3.79 13.27 -21.87
N SER A 261 5.07 13.16 -22.23
CA SER A 261 6.10 14.12 -21.80
C SER A 261 5.91 15.46 -22.53
N TRP A 262 5.20 16.40 -21.91
CA TRP A 262 4.92 17.72 -22.48
C TRP A 262 6.13 18.64 -22.28
N SER A 263 6.65 18.71 -21.05
CA SER A 263 7.82 19.51 -20.64
C SER A 263 9.12 19.11 -21.37
N GLY A 264 9.25 17.82 -21.72
CA GLY A 264 10.49 17.22 -22.19
C GLY A 264 11.17 16.42 -21.09
N TYR A 265 12.50 16.57 -20.96
CA TYR A 265 13.30 15.79 -20.02
C TYR A 265 14.40 16.61 -19.33
N HIS A 266 14.50 17.90 -19.62
CA HIS A 266 15.59 18.72 -19.07
C HIS A 266 15.41 18.92 -17.57
N ASP A 267 14.17 19.05 -17.14
CA ASP A 267 13.74 19.09 -15.76
C ASP A 267 14.03 17.77 -15.01
N GLU A 268 13.74 16.60 -15.58
CA GLU A 268 14.11 15.31 -14.94
C GLU A 268 15.63 15.12 -14.84
N LEU A 269 16.41 15.67 -15.78
CA LEU A 269 17.88 15.65 -15.68
C LEU A 269 18.41 16.55 -14.56
N VAL A 270 17.78 17.71 -14.34
CA VAL A 270 18.10 18.57 -13.20
C VAL A 270 17.67 17.88 -11.90
N TRP A 271 16.44 17.38 -11.88
CA TRP A 271 15.79 16.77 -10.73
C TRP A 271 16.51 15.50 -10.25
N GLY A 272 16.79 14.56 -11.15
CA GLY A 272 17.55 13.35 -10.84
C GLY A 272 18.96 13.65 -10.33
N ALA A 273 19.62 14.69 -10.87
CA ALA A 273 20.92 15.13 -10.38
C ALA A 273 20.85 15.74 -8.97
N ILE A 274 19.83 16.55 -8.67
CA ILE A 274 19.61 17.10 -7.32
C ILE A 274 19.47 15.96 -6.31
N TRP A 275 18.64 14.96 -6.60
CA TRP A 275 18.43 13.84 -5.69
C TRP A 275 19.64 12.94 -5.54
N LEU A 276 20.38 12.67 -6.62
CA LEU A 276 21.65 11.95 -6.53
C LEU A 276 22.71 12.73 -5.75
N HIS A 277 22.77 14.06 -5.89
CA HIS A 277 23.64 14.90 -5.07
C HIS A 277 23.27 14.79 -3.59
N LYS A 278 21.99 14.94 -3.25
CA LYS A 278 21.50 14.81 -1.86
C LYS A 278 21.77 13.42 -1.27
N ALA A 279 21.62 12.37 -2.07
CA ALA A 279 21.85 10.99 -1.64
C ALA A 279 23.34 10.63 -1.47
N THR A 280 24.22 11.18 -2.31
CA THR A 280 25.64 10.76 -2.36
C THR A 280 26.61 11.76 -1.74
N GLY A 281 26.23 13.03 -1.65
CA GLY A 281 27.14 14.14 -1.37
C GLY A 281 28.13 14.45 -2.50
N ASP A 282 28.05 13.78 -3.65
CA ASP A 282 28.98 13.97 -4.77
C ASP A 282 28.69 15.31 -5.46
N PRO A 283 29.65 16.27 -5.45
CA PRO A 283 29.47 17.58 -6.06
C PRO A 283 29.33 17.53 -7.59
N ALA A 284 29.73 16.45 -8.25
CA ALA A 284 29.57 16.30 -9.69
C ALA A 284 28.09 16.28 -10.11
N TYR A 285 27.21 15.69 -9.29
CA TYR A 285 25.77 15.73 -9.56
C TYR A 285 25.19 17.13 -9.37
N LEU A 286 25.62 17.89 -8.36
CA LEU A 286 25.20 19.29 -8.22
C LEU A 286 25.64 20.10 -9.44
N ALA A 287 26.89 19.94 -9.89
CA ALA A 287 27.37 20.61 -11.09
C ALA A 287 26.54 20.24 -12.34
N LYS A 288 26.13 18.98 -12.49
CA LYS A 288 25.21 18.55 -13.56
C LYS A 288 23.85 19.23 -13.45
N ALA A 289 23.24 19.24 -12.26
CA ALA A 289 21.96 19.90 -12.02
C ALA A 289 22.02 21.38 -12.42
N GLU A 290 23.04 22.11 -11.99
CA GLU A 290 23.21 23.52 -12.33
C GLU A 290 23.45 23.72 -13.84
N SER A 291 24.16 22.80 -14.50
CA SER A 291 24.40 22.87 -15.95
C SER A 291 23.14 22.65 -16.80
N TYR A 292 22.26 21.75 -16.38
CA TYR A 292 21.00 21.49 -17.08
C TYR A 292 19.90 22.48 -16.72
N TYR A 293 20.00 23.13 -15.56
CA TYR A 293 19.08 24.18 -15.15
C TYR A 293 18.97 25.30 -16.21
N ASP A 294 20.07 25.54 -16.93
CA ASP A 294 20.11 26.56 -17.97
C ASP A 294 19.30 26.23 -19.21
N ARG A 295 18.89 24.97 -19.36
CA ARG A 295 18.09 24.44 -20.47
C ARG A 295 16.63 24.24 -20.09
N LEU A 296 16.24 24.53 -18.86
CA LEU A 296 14.83 24.51 -18.44
C LEU A 296 14.01 25.49 -19.27
N SER A 297 12.76 25.13 -19.48
CA SER A 297 11.79 25.92 -20.25
C SER A 297 11.66 27.34 -19.72
N THR A 298 11.35 28.26 -20.64
CA THR A 298 11.10 29.66 -20.35
C THR A 298 9.66 30.02 -20.67
N GLU A 299 9.12 31.01 -19.98
CA GLU A 299 7.85 31.62 -20.37
C GLU A 299 7.92 32.11 -21.83
N PRO A 300 6.83 31.96 -22.61
CA PRO A 300 6.81 32.33 -24.02
C PRO A 300 7.34 33.74 -24.27
N GLN A 301 8.23 33.88 -25.26
CA GLN A 301 8.81 35.15 -25.70
C GLN A 301 9.65 35.88 -24.62
N THR A 302 10.10 35.17 -23.58
CA THR A 302 11.00 35.73 -22.55
C THR A 302 12.22 34.83 -22.32
N THR A 303 13.21 35.35 -21.58
CA THR A 303 14.31 34.55 -21.02
C THR A 303 14.03 34.09 -19.59
N THR A 304 12.83 34.35 -19.08
CA THR A 304 12.43 34.03 -17.70
C THR A 304 12.04 32.57 -17.63
N ARG A 305 12.57 31.83 -16.66
CA ARG A 305 12.18 30.44 -16.40
C ARG A 305 10.67 30.33 -16.15
N SER A 306 10.06 29.26 -16.65
CA SER A 306 8.62 29.01 -16.51
C SER A 306 8.18 29.14 -15.06
N TYR A 307 7.11 29.89 -14.82
CA TYR A 307 6.61 30.22 -13.49
C TYR A 307 5.06 30.21 -13.40
N ARG A 308 4.36 29.98 -14.51
CA ARG A 308 2.88 30.00 -14.61
C ARG A 308 2.24 28.60 -14.64
N TRP A 309 2.99 27.58 -14.27
CA TRP A 309 2.51 26.22 -13.98
C TRP A 309 2.96 25.79 -12.59
N THR A 310 3.09 24.49 -12.32
CA THR A 310 3.58 23.97 -11.04
C THR A 310 4.24 22.61 -11.17
N LEU A 311 4.87 22.18 -10.08
CA LEU A 311 5.43 20.86 -9.90
C LEU A 311 4.36 19.78 -10.16
N SER A 312 4.63 18.88 -11.09
CA SER A 312 3.78 17.73 -11.39
C SER A 312 4.62 16.55 -11.86
N TRP A 313 3.97 15.44 -12.22
CA TRP A 313 4.64 14.29 -12.82
C TRP A 313 5.36 14.59 -14.13
N ASP A 314 4.96 15.67 -14.81
CA ASP A 314 5.52 16.09 -16.10
C ASP A 314 6.58 17.18 -15.95
N ASP A 315 6.39 18.17 -15.07
CA ASP A 315 7.33 19.30 -14.93
C ASP A 315 7.93 19.38 -13.53
N SER A 316 9.18 18.90 -13.42
CA SER A 316 9.94 18.91 -12.16
C SER A 316 10.72 20.21 -11.93
N SER A 317 10.66 21.19 -12.86
CA SER A 317 11.43 22.45 -12.80
C SER A 317 11.19 23.21 -11.49
N TYR A 318 9.92 23.30 -11.08
CA TYR A 318 9.50 24.09 -9.92
C TYR A 318 10.05 23.55 -8.61
N GLY A 319 10.09 22.23 -8.46
CA GLY A 319 10.76 21.56 -7.34
C GLY A 319 12.27 21.82 -7.37
N ALA A 320 12.89 21.80 -8.56
CA ALA A 320 14.30 22.12 -8.72
C ALA A 320 14.64 23.57 -8.33
N TYR A 321 13.76 24.55 -8.57
CA TYR A 321 13.97 25.94 -8.13
C TYR A 321 14.14 26.00 -6.60
N VAL A 322 13.23 25.35 -5.87
CA VAL A 322 13.24 25.29 -4.41
C VAL A 322 14.46 24.55 -3.89
N LEU A 323 14.72 23.33 -4.38
CA LEU A 323 15.82 22.51 -3.88
C LEU A 323 17.20 23.11 -4.19
N LEU A 324 17.41 23.70 -5.38
CA LEU A 324 18.69 24.37 -5.69
C LEU A 324 18.87 25.67 -4.93
N ALA A 325 17.79 26.43 -4.67
CA ALA A 325 17.84 27.58 -3.77
C ALA A 325 18.29 27.13 -2.37
N GLN A 326 17.69 26.07 -1.83
CA GLN A 326 18.05 25.50 -0.53
C GLN A 326 19.50 25.01 -0.47
N LEU A 327 19.96 24.31 -1.50
CA LEU A 327 21.30 23.72 -1.56
C LEU A 327 22.42 24.74 -1.73
N THR A 328 22.15 25.85 -2.44
CA THR A 328 23.23 26.75 -2.91
C THR A 328 23.09 28.19 -2.42
N GLY A 329 21.89 28.63 -2.03
CA GLY A 329 21.59 30.03 -1.73
C GLY A 329 21.75 30.99 -2.92
N LYS A 330 22.00 30.49 -4.14
CA LYS A 330 22.27 31.33 -5.31
C LYS A 330 21.00 32.12 -5.68
N ARG A 331 21.20 33.43 -5.88
CA ARG A 331 20.12 34.40 -6.17
C ARG A 331 19.22 33.97 -7.33
N LYS A 332 19.78 33.38 -8.38
CA LYS A 332 19.03 32.91 -9.55
C LYS A 332 17.90 31.94 -9.19
N TYR A 333 18.20 30.91 -8.40
CA TYR A 333 17.21 29.90 -7.99
C TYR A 333 16.19 30.48 -7.02
N VAL A 334 16.65 31.34 -6.10
CA VAL A 334 15.79 32.10 -5.18
C VAL A 334 14.81 32.98 -5.96
N ASP A 335 15.26 33.68 -7.00
CA ASP A 335 14.41 34.55 -7.82
C ASP A 335 13.40 33.76 -8.65
N ASP A 336 13.78 32.59 -9.18
CA ASP A 336 12.87 31.71 -9.91
C ASP A 336 11.80 31.09 -8.99
N ALA A 337 12.20 30.57 -7.82
CA ALA A 337 11.28 30.05 -6.80
C ALA A 337 10.33 31.15 -6.29
N ASN A 338 10.85 32.33 -5.98
CA ASN A 338 10.07 33.48 -5.54
C ASN A 338 9.05 33.92 -6.60
N ARG A 339 9.44 33.95 -7.87
CA ARG A 339 8.55 34.37 -8.97
C ARG A 339 7.40 33.39 -9.17
N TRP A 340 7.70 32.09 -9.14
CA TRP A 340 6.69 31.04 -9.22
C TRP A 340 5.71 31.11 -8.06
N LEU A 341 6.19 31.08 -6.82
CA LEU A 341 5.32 31.11 -5.65
C LEU A 341 4.59 32.45 -5.50
N ASP A 342 5.16 33.57 -5.95
CA ASP A 342 4.44 34.84 -6.03
C ASP A 342 3.30 34.79 -7.04
N TRP A 343 3.49 34.19 -8.21
CA TRP A 343 2.42 34.07 -9.20
C TRP A 343 1.24 33.24 -8.67
N TRP A 344 1.53 32.21 -7.89
CA TRP A 344 0.53 31.42 -7.17
C TRP A 344 -0.15 32.18 -6.03
N THR A 345 0.45 33.24 -5.49
CA THR A 345 -0.05 33.93 -4.28
C THR A 345 -0.50 35.35 -4.54
N VAL A 346 0.40 36.30 -4.78
CA VAL A 346 0.09 37.74 -4.95
C VAL A 346 0.06 38.19 -6.41
N GLY A 347 0.49 37.32 -7.32
CA GLY A 347 0.70 37.63 -8.73
C GLY A 347 2.06 38.24 -9.02
N VAL A 348 2.47 38.13 -10.28
CA VAL A 348 3.69 38.73 -10.84
C VAL A 348 3.30 39.47 -12.11
N ASN A 349 3.68 40.75 -12.21
CA ASN A 349 3.40 41.60 -13.37
C ASN A 349 1.91 41.62 -13.76
N GLY A 350 1.02 41.79 -12.77
CA GLY A 350 -0.43 41.83 -12.97
C GLY A 350 -1.08 40.48 -13.31
N ASN A 351 -0.32 39.40 -13.40
CA ASN A 351 -0.82 38.05 -13.68
C ASN A 351 -0.74 37.17 -12.42
N ARG A 352 -1.76 36.35 -12.18
CA ARG A 352 -1.87 35.47 -11.01
C ARG A 352 -2.59 34.19 -11.44
N VAL A 353 -2.32 33.07 -10.75
CA VAL A 353 -3.17 31.87 -10.88
C VAL A 353 -4.64 32.23 -10.60
N ARG A 354 -5.58 31.55 -11.27
CA ARG A 354 -7.00 31.78 -11.04
C ARG A 354 -7.37 31.31 -9.63
N TYR A 355 -8.26 32.05 -8.98
CA TYR A 355 -8.80 31.70 -7.67
C TYR A 355 -10.31 31.60 -7.73
N SER A 356 -10.86 30.57 -7.08
CA SER A 356 -12.30 30.48 -6.84
C SER A 356 -12.74 31.49 -5.76
N PRO A 357 -14.04 31.86 -5.71
CA PRO A 357 -14.59 32.64 -4.60
C PRO A 357 -14.33 32.03 -3.22
N GLY A 358 -14.31 30.69 -3.14
CA GLY A 358 -13.96 29.93 -1.96
C GLY A 358 -12.48 29.97 -1.59
N GLY A 359 -11.59 30.44 -2.47
CA GLY A 359 -10.17 30.60 -2.18
C GLY A 359 -9.27 29.44 -2.60
N GLN A 360 -9.76 28.53 -3.45
CA GLN A 360 -8.92 27.53 -4.11
C GLN A 360 -8.13 28.18 -5.26
N ALA A 361 -6.83 27.89 -5.36
CA ALA A 361 -6.04 28.17 -6.55
C ALA A 361 -6.33 27.09 -7.61
N VAL A 362 -6.93 27.50 -8.74
CA VAL A 362 -7.35 26.60 -9.83
C VAL A 362 -6.47 26.80 -11.06
N LEU A 363 -5.45 25.97 -11.17
CA LEU A 363 -4.51 26.00 -12.29
C LEU A 363 -5.18 25.54 -13.59
N ASP A 364 -5.76 24.34 -13.55
CA ASP A 364 -6.33 23.63 -14.68
C ASP A 364 -7.60 22.87 -14.28
N SER A 365 -8.37 22.39 -15.26
CA SER A 365 -9.57 21.62 -15.00
C SER A 365 -9.31 20.22 -14.47
N TRP A 366 -8.20 19.58 -14.85
CA TRP A 366 -7.90 18.20 -14.46
C TRP A 366 -7.02 18.16 -13.21
N GLY A 367 -7.51 17.58 -12.12
CA GLY A 367 -6.74 17.48 -10.87
C GLY A 367 -6.35 18.83 -10.27
N SER A 368 -7.30 19.76 -10.20
CA SER A 368 -7.05 21.11 -9.68
C SER A 368 -6.53 21.09 -8.23
N LEU A 369 -7.05 20.19 -7.38
CA LEU A 369 -6.58 20.00 -6.01
C LEU A 369 -5.17 19.41 -5.94
N ARG A 370 -4.82 18.48 -6.85
CA ARG A 370 -3.45 17.96 -6.97
C ARG A 370 -2.45 19.07 -7.22
N TYR A 371 -2.74 19.98 -8.15
CA TYR A 371 -1.83 21.10 -8.44
C TYR A 371 -1.69 22.06 -7.25
N ALA A 372 -2.80 22.40 -6.59
CA ALA A 372 -2.77 23.23 -5.39
C ALA A 372 -1.97 22.56 -4.25
N ALA A 373 -2.13 21.24 -4.05
CA ALA A 373 -1.42 20.47 -3.04
C ALA A 373 0.09 20.36 -3.34
N ASN A 374 0.47 20.14 -4.61
CA ASN A 374 1.87 20.12 -5.04
C ASN A 374 2.56 21.46 -4.79
N THR A 375 1.93 22.57 -5.16
CA THR A 375 2.44 23.91 -4.87
C THR A 375 2.53 24.13 -3.34
N SER A 376 1.53 23.67 -2.58
CA SER A 376 1.50 23.83 -1.13
C SER A 376 2.66 23.15 -0.42
N PHE A 377 2.98 21.90 -0.81
CA PHE A 377 4.11 21.18 -0.23
C PHE A 377 5.44 21.89 -0.49
N ALA A 378 5.70 22.26 -1.75
CA ALA A 378 6.91 22.99 -2.13
C ALA A 378 6.99 24.37 -1.45
N ALA A 379 5.86 25.07 -1.31
CA ALA A 379 5.77 26.35 -0.62
C ALA A 379 6.12 26.22 0.88
N LEU A 380 5.65 25.16 1.56
CA LEU A 380 6.01 24.89 2.96
C LEU A 380 7.51 24.61 3.10
N SER A 381 8.05 23.70 2.27
CA SER A 381 9.49 23.38 2.28
C SER A 381 10.36 24.63 2.03
N TYR A 382 9.95 25.47 1.08
CA TYR A 382 10.67 26.71 0.80
C TYR A 382 10.50 27.77 1.91
N ALA A 383 9.31 27.91 2.49
CA ALA A 383 9.04 28.84 3.59
C ALA A 383 9.84 28.50 4.86
N ASP A 384 10.03 27.21 5.15
CA ASP A 384 10.86 26.76 6.28
C ASP A 384 12.32 27.20 6.10
N TRP A 385 12.84 27.13 4.87
CA TRP A 385 14.20 27.57 4.54
C TRP A 385 14.35 29.10 4.41
N LEU A 386 13.34 29.81 3.90
CA LEU A 386 13.37 31.24 3.59
C LEU A 386 13.24 32.13 4.83
N THR A 387 14.19 32.04 5.77
CA THR A 387 14.16 32.82 7.02
C THR A 387 14.54 34.29 6.83
N GLY A 388 15.24 34.63 5.73
CA GLY A 388 15.70 35.98 5.42
C GLY A 388 14.65 36.92 4.82
N ASP A 389 13.47 36.41 4.44
CA ASP A 389 12.34 37.20 3.94
C ASP A 389 11.06 36.81 4.69
N PRO A 390 10.78 37.42 5.86
CA PRO A 390 9.65 37.03 6.71
C PRO A 390 8.29 37.26 6.04
N VAL A 391 8.19 38.19 5.08
CA VAL A 391 6.94 38.48 4.36
C VAL A 391 6.62 37.34 3.40
N ARG A 392 7.60 36.91 2.60
CA ARG A 392 7.43 35.76 1.69
C ARG A 392 7.24 34.46 2.45
N LYS A 393 7.99 34.26 3.53
CA LYS A 393 7.83 33.09 4.41
C LYS A 393 6.39 32.96 4.88
N ALA A 394 5.82 34.00 5.49
CA ALA A 394 4.43 33.99 5.95
C ALA A 394 3.45 33.77 4.79
N ARG A 395 3.64 34.48 3.66
CA ARG A 395 2.78 34.33 2.48
C ARG A 395 2.71 32.91 1.95
N TYR A 396 3.86 32.25 1.77
CA TYR A 396 3.94 30.92 1.19
C TYR A 396 3.42 29.84 2.15
N HIS A 397 3.73 29.99 3.43
CA HIS A 397 3.16 29.18 4.49
C HIS A 397 1.63 29.28 4.53
N ASP A 398 1.08 30.49 4.62
CA ASP A 398 -0.36 30.71 4.77
C ASP A 398 -1.14 30.28 3.52
N PHE A 399 -0.55 30.46 2.33
CA PHE A 399 -1.07 29.89 1.09
C PHE A 399 -1.23 28.37 1.20
N ALA A 400 -0.17 27.67 1.62
CA ALA A 400 -0.19 26.22 1.70
C ALA A 400 -1.21 25.70 2.72
N VAL A 401 -1.25 26.30 3.91
CA VAL A 401 -2.26 25.99 4.93
C VAL A 401 -3.67 26.18 4.36
N ARG A 402 -3.92 27.31 3.67
CA ARG A 402 -5.23 27.61 3.07
C ARG A 402 -5.64 26.55 2.04
N GLN A 403 -4.75 26.17 1.13
CA GLN A 403 -5.08 25.21 0.06
C GLN A 403 -5.29 23.79 0.60
N ILE A 404 -4.48 23.33 1.55
CA ILE A 404 -4.71 22.01 2.17
C ILE A 404 -6.00 22.02 2.98
N ASN A 405 -6.28 23.07 3.75
CA ASN A 405 -7.55 23.20 4.46
C ASN A 405 -8.75 23.24 3.51
N TYR A 406 -8.62 23.85 2.32
CA TYR A 406 -9.66 23.79 1.28
C TYR A 406 -9.99 22.33 0.91
N ALA A 407 -8.96 21.52 0.64
CA ALA A 407 -9.12 20.10 0.31
C ALA A 407 -9.75 19.30 1.47
N LEU A 408 -9.41 19.65 2.71
CA LEU A 408 -9.90 18.94 3.91
C LEU A 408 -11.32 19.34 4.33
N GLY A 409 -11.82 20.52 3.92
CA GLY A 409 -13.22 20.91 4.13
C GLY A 409 -13.51 22.40 4.28
N ASP A 410 -12.48 23.26 4.34
CA ASP A 410 -12.64 24.72 4.44
C ASP A 410 -12.92 25.35 3.07
N ASN A 411 -14.12 25.09 2.58
CA ASN A 411 -14.62 25.52 1.28
C ASN A 411 -16.13 25.84 1.36
N PRO A 412 -16.70 26.51 0.34
CA PRO A 412 -18.13 26.87 0.34
C PRO A 412 -19.09 25.69 0.49
N ARG A 413 -18.68 24.48 0.06
CA ARG A 413 -19.46 23.24 0.22
C ARG A 413 -19.39 22.67 1.64
N LYS A 414 -18.50 23.16 2.51
CA LYS A 414 -18.22 22.61 3.86
C LYS A 414 -18.03 21.10 3.84
N SER A 415 -17.42 20.61 2.77
CA SER A 415 -17.31 19.20 2.44
C SER A 415 -15.85 18.86 2.14
N SER A 416 -15.38 17.72 2.62
CA SER A 416 -14.05 17.22 2.27
C SER A 416 -13.96 16.85 0.79
N TYR A 417 -12.76 16.86 0.26
CA TYR A 417 -12.39 16.26 -1.03
C TYR A 417 -11.49 15.03 -0.87
N VAL A 418 -11.33 14.53 0.36
CA VAL A 418 -10.55 13.34 0.67
C VAL A 418 -11.50 12.20 1.01
N VAL A 419 -11.49 11.13 0.22
CA VAL A 419 -12.40 9.99 0.39
C VAL A 419 -12.28 9.41 1.80
N GLY A 420 -13.43 9.23 2.46
CA GLY A 420 -13.52 8.68 3.81
C GLY A 420 -12.94 9.57 4.93
N PHE A 421 -12.68 10.86 4.70
CA PHE A 421 -12.18 11.81 5.70
C PHE A 421 -13.10 13.01 5.90
N GLY A 422 -13.22 13.51 7.14
CA GLY A 422 -13.91 14.76 7.42
C GLY A 422 -15.42 14.72 7.16
N VAL A 423 -16.00 15.89 6.89
CA VAL A 423 -17.44 16.06 6.69
C VAL A 423 -17.80 15.90 5.22
N ASN A 424 -18.85 15.11 4.91
CA ASN A 424 -19.37 14.90 3.55
C ASN A 424 -18.29 14.62 2.48
N PRO A 425 -17.39 13.63 2.69
CA PRO A 425 -16.38 13.28 1.72
C PRO A 425 -16.98 12.70 0.43
N PRO A 426 -16.21 12.66 -0.68
CA PRO A 426 -16.59 11.92 -1.87
C PRO A 426 -16.83 10.44 -1.57
N THR A 427 -17.86 9.87 -2.17
CA THR A 427 -18.27 8.46 -2.04
C THR A 427 -18.20 7.70 -3.36
N LYS A 428 -18.08 8.42 -4.47
CA LYS A 428 -18.11 7.86 -5.83
C LYS A 428 -16.86 8.25 -6.62
N PRO A 429 -15.63 8.04 -6.10
CA PRO A 429 -14.43 8.30 -6.90
C PRO A 429 -14.45 7.43 -8.17
N HIS A 430 -13.89 7.95 -9.27
CA HIS A 430 -13.69 7.21 -10.52
C HIS A 430 -12.59 6.17 -10.29
N HIS A 431 -12.95 5.03 -9.72
CA HIS A 431 -11.99 3.99 -9.36
C HIS A 431 -12.61 2.59 -9.46
N ARG A 432 -12.06 1.75 -10.34
CA ARG A 432 -12.61 0.43 -10.71
C ARG A 432 -12.76 -0.53 -9.53
N THR A 433 -11.67 -0.83 -8.83
CA THR A 433 -11.67 -1.83 -7.74
C THR A 433 -12.48 -1.33 -6.55
N GLY A 434 -12.23 -0.11 -6.08
CA GLY A 434 -13.04 0.57 -5.06
C GLY A 434 -14.54 0.66 -5.36
N HIS A 435 -14.94 0.78 -6.63
CA HIS A 435 -16.34 0.67 -7.02
C HIS A 435 -16.88 -0.76 -6.88
N GLY A 436 -16.13 -1.76 -7.35
CA GLY A 436 -16.47 -3.17 -7.17
C GLY A 436 -17.60 -3.67 -8.09
N SER A 437 -17.67 -3.16 -9.34
CA SER A 437 -18.64 -3.66 -10.33
C SER A 437 -18.39 -5.12 -10.65
N TRP A 438 -19.44 -5.93 -10.68
CA TRP A 438 -19.36 -7.30 -11.20
C TRP A 438 -19.84 -7.43 -12.65
N THR A 439 -20.39 -6.35 -13.23
CA THR A 439 -21.10 -6.40 -14.51
C THR A 439 -20.41 -5.67 -15.65
N ASP A 440 -19.19 -5.17 -15.47
CA ASP A 440 -18.51 -4.33 -16.46
C ASP A 440 -19.30 -3.04 -16.75
N GLN A 441 -19.76 -2.38 -15.68
CA GLN A 441 -20.63 -1.20 -15.78
C GLN A 441 -20.30 -0.18 -14.69
N ILE A 442 -19.95 1.04 -15.09
CA ILE A 442 -19.62 2.13 -14.15
C ILE A 442 -20.81 2.56 -13.27
N ASN A 443 -22.03 2.35 -13.74
CA ASN A 443 -23.25 2.71 -13.04
C ASN A 443 -23.89 1.55 -12.23
N ASN A 444 -23.25 0.37 -12.19
CA ASN A 444 -23.74 -0.77 -11.42
C ASN A 444 -22.61 -1.44 -10.61
N PRO A 445 -22.70 -1.47 -9.26
CA PRO A 445 -23.76 -0.86 -8.43
C PRO A 445 -23.79 0.67 -8.47
N VAL A 446 -24.83 1.29 -7.91
CA VAL A 446 -24.91 2.77 -7.88
C VAL A 446 -23.86 3.35 -6.92
N GLU A 447 -23.74 2.75 -5.73
CA GLU A 447 -22.77 3.11 -4.72
C GLU A 447 -21.47 2.33 -4.89
N SER A 448 -20.35 2.92 -4.51
CA SER A 448 -19.07 2.20 -4.42
C SER A 448 -19.15 1.18 -3.27
N ARG A 449 -18.64 -0.03 -3.49
CA ARG A 449 -18.67 -1.11 -2.48
C ARG A 449 -17.60 -0.96 -1.41
N HIS A 450 -16.52 -0.23 -1.71
CA HIS A 450 -15.42 0.01 -0.78
C HIS A 450 -15.19 1.50 -0.55
N VAL A 451 -14.63 1.82 0.61
CA VAL A 451 -14.17 3.17 0.92
C VAL A 451 -12.68 3.28 0.60
N LEU A 452 -12.36 4.00 -0.47
CA LEU A 452 -10.98 4.26 -0.91
C LEU A 452 -10.32 5.33 -0.03
N TYR A 453 -10.13 5.03 1.26
CA TYR A 453 -9.66 5.98 2.27
C TYR A 453 -8.43 6.77 1.82
N GLY A 454 -8.49 8.08 1.98
CA GLY A 454 -7.35 8.98 1.78
C GLY A 454 -7.17 9.47 0.36
N ALA A 455 -7.84 8.87 -0.63
CA ALA A 455 -7.74 9.34 -2.00
C ALA A 455 -8.23 10.78 -2.13
N LEU A 456 -7.36 11.66 -2.65
CA LEU A 456 -7.71 13.04 -3.00
C LEU A 456 -8.33 13.04 -4.39
N VAL A 457 -9.60 13.47 -4.50
CA VAL A 457 -10.24 13.60 -5.81
C VAL A 457 -9.71 14.82 -6.57
N GLY A 458 -9.92 14.86 -7.89
CA GLY A 458 -9.47 15.97 -8.72
C GLY A 458 -9.99 17.35 -8.26
N GLY A 459 -11.23 17.40 -7.75
CA GLY A 459 -11.84 18.60 -7.20
C GLY A 459 -12.51 19.50 -8.24
N PRO A 460 -12.87 20.75 -7.88
CA PRO A 460 -13.53 21.68 -8.79
C PRO A 460 -12.72 21.94 -10.07
N SER A 461 -13.33 21.77 -11.23
CA SER A 461 -12.67 21.91 -12.55
C SER A 461 -12.61 23.35 -13.06
N ALA A 462 -13.22 24.28 -12.33
CA ALA A 462 -13.30 25.70 -12.65
C ALA A 462 -13.15 26.53 -11.35
N PRO A 463 -12.75 27.82 -11.46
CA PRO A 463 -12.61 28.71 -10.30
C PRO A 463 -13.98 29.21 -9.80
N ASP A 464 -14.91 28.30 -9.52
CA ASP A 464 -16.26 28.59 -9.05
C ASP A 464 -16.72 27.69 -7.88
N ASP A 465 -15.82 26.85 -7.36
CA ASP A 465 -16.07 25.90 -6.26
C ASP A 465 -17.10 24.80 -6.59
N SER A 466 -17.51 24.67 -7.85
CA SER A 466 -18.47 23.67 -8.29
C SER A 466 -17.86 22.27 -8.32
N TYR A 467 -18.58 21.31 -7.74
CA TYR A 467 -18.17 19.91 -7.69
C TYR A 467 -19.40 19.02 -7.59
N THR A 468 -19.38 17.90 -8.32
CA THR A 468 -20.40 16.85 -8.25
C THR A 468 -19.74 15.52 -7.97
N ASP A 469 -20.20 14.81 -6.94
CA ASP A 469 -19.75 13.45 -6.60
C ASP A 469 -20.38 12.42 -7.56
N ASP A 470 -19.87 12.39 -8.79
CA ASP A 470 -20.27 11.46 -9.85
C ASP A 470 -19.07 10.65 -10.33
N ARG A 471 -19.16 9.33 -10.20
CA ARG A 471 -18.13 8.38 -10.63
C ARG A 471 -17.81 8.48 -12.11
N SER A 472 -18.75 8.88 -12.96
CA SER A 472 -18.50 9.04 -14.40
C SER A 472 -17.76 10.34 -14.73
N ASN A 473 -17.68 11.27 -13.78
CA ASN A 473 -16.96 12.53 -13.92
C ASN A 473 -15.48 12.36 -13.56
N TYR A 474 -14.71 11.76 -14.45
CA TYR A 474 -13.25 11.59 -14.35
C TYR A 474 -12.45 12.91 -14.34
N VAL A 475 -13.11 14.08 -14.35
CA VAL A 475 -12.45 15.37 -14.16
C VAL A 475 -12.48 15.76 -12.68
N ASN A 476 -13.66 15.71 -12.06
CA ASN A 476 -13.80 16.07 -10.63
C ASN A 476 -13.47 14.91 -9.70
N ASN A 477 -13.80 13.67 -10.08
CA ASN A 477 -13.81 12.49 -9.22
C ASN A 477 -12.69 11.48 -9.51
N GLU A 478 -11.79 11.75 -10.46
CA GLU A 478 -10.58 10.94 -10.62
C GLU A 478 -9.71 11.01 -9.37
N VAL A 479 -9.02 9.91 -9.09
CA VAL A 479 -8.04 9.76 -8.03
C VAL A 479 -6.79 9.15 -8.64
N ALA A 480 -5.60 9.56 -8.21
CA ALA A 480 -4.35 9.04 -8.76
C ALA A 480 -3.21 9.04 -7.75
N THR A 481 -2.21 8.20 -7.98
CA THR A 481 -1.00 8.15 -7.17
C THR A 481 -0.31 9.51 -7.10
N ASP A 482 -0.28 10.29 -8.19
CA ASP A 482 0.33 11.61 -8.22
C ASP A 482 -0.52 12.69 -7.51
N TYR A 483 -1.84 12.49 -7.41
CA TYR A 483 -2.75 13.41 -6.71
C TYR A 483 -2.45 13.44 -5.22
N ASN A 484 -2.15 12.29 -4.65
CA ASN A 484 -1.84 12.14 -3.23
C ASN A 484 -0.37 12.41 -2.89
N ALA A 485 0.54 12.49 -3.87
CA ALA A 485 1.97 12.39 -3.62
C ALA A 485 2.52 13.55 -2.78
N ALA A 486 2.48 14.77 -3.31
CA ALA A 486 2.91 15.94 -2.55
C ALA A 486 1.90 16.32 -1.45
N PHE A 487 0.62 16.01 -1.65
CA PHE A 487 -0.43 16.18 -0.64
C PHE A 487 -0.06 15.46 0.67
N THR A 488 0.45 14.23 0.59
CA THR A 488 0.93 13.45 1.74
C THR A 488 2.09 14.16 2.46
N GLY A 489 3.05 14.71 1.71
CA GLY A 489 4.14 15.52 2.28
C GLY A 489 3.67 16.81 2.97
N ALA A 490 2.70 17.52 2.37
CA ALA A 490 2.10 18.71 2.96
C ALA A 490 1.35 18.37 4.27
N LEU A 491 0.58 17.28 4.29
CA LEU A 491 -0.11 16.80 5.49
C LEU A 491 0.88 16.47 6.61
N ALA A 492 1.99 15.80 6.30
CA ALA A 492 3.03 15.51 7.29
C ALA A 492 3.63 16.79 7.87
N ARG A 493 3.90 17.80 7.03
CA ARG A 493 4.42 19.09 7.49
C ARG A 493 3.41 19.86 8.33
N LEU A 494 2.12 19.86 7.97
CA LEU A 494 1.07 20.52 8.76
C LEU A 494 0.79 19.78 10.06
N TYR A 495 0.85 18.45 10.07
CA TYR A 495 0.79 17.67 11.31
C TYR A 495 1.97 17.98 12.23
N ALA A 496 3.18 18.20 11.70
CA ALA A 496 4.34 18.58 12.51
C ALA A 496 4.13 19.90 13.28
N GLU A 497 3.34 20.82 12.73
CA GLU A 497 3.10 22.15 13.31
C GLU A 497 1.82 22.23 14.13
N TYR A 498 0.73 21.64 13.65
CA TYR A 498 -0.61 21.77 14.24
C TYR A 498 -1.10 20.49 14.92
N GLY A 499 -0.47 19.35 14.67
CA GLY A 499 -0.88 18.05 15.22
C GLY A 499 -2.16 17.51 14.61
N GLY A 500 -2.97 16.84 15.45
CA GLY A 500 -4.12 16.03 15.05
C GLY A 500 -3.82 14.55 15.23
N SER A 501 -4.64 13.83 16.01
CA SER A 501 -4.34 12.43 16.35
C SER A 501 -4.79 11.48 15.22
N PRO A 502 -3.89 10.64 14.68
CA PRO A 502 -4.30 9.51 13.84
C PRO A 502 -5.31 8.62 14.58
N LEU A 503 -6.13 7.90 13.82
CA LEU A 503 -7.10 6.98 14.38
C LEU A 503 -6.39 5.73 14.93
N ALA A 504 -6.80 5.31 16.13
CA ALA A 504 -6.47 3.98 16.62
C ALA A 504 -7.24 2.92 15.81
N ASP A 505 -6.66 1.72 15.68
CA ASP A 505 -7.30 0.56 15.05
C ASP A 505 -7.84 0.82 13.63
N PHE A 506 -7.02 1.48 12.81
CA PHE A 506 -7.35 1.84 11.42
C PHE A 506 -6.38 1.19 10.42
N PRO A 507 -6.87 0.69 9.27
CA PRO A 507 -8.28 0.61 8.84
C PRO A 507 -9.06 -0.49 9.55
N LYS A 508 -10.38 -0.33 9.64
CA LYS A 508 -11.27 -1.40 10.06
C LYS A 508 -11.59 -2.29 8.85
N PRO A 509 -11.50 -3.63 8.97
CA PRO A 509 -11.93 -4.53 7.91
C PRO A 509 -13.37 -4.25 7.51
N GLU A 510 -13.60 -4.11 6.21
CA GLU A 510 -14.95 -3.95 5.66
C GLU A 510 -15.73 -5.26 5.73
N ARG A 511 -17.06 -5.18 5.66
CA ARG A 511 -17.93 -6.34 5.62
C ARG A 511 -18.57 -6.45 4.24
N PRO A 512 -18.73 -7.66 3.68
CA PRO A 512 -19.49 -7.83 2.46
C PRO A 512 -20.89 -7.22 2.55
N ASP A 513 -21.32 -6.58 1.46
CA ASP A 513 -22.62 -5.93 1.30
C ASP A 513 -23.78 -6.90 1.01
N GLY A 514 -23.48 -8.19 0.97
CA GLY A 514 -24.40 -9.29 0.75
C GLY A 514 -23.64 -10.59 0.47
N PRO A 515 -24.34 -11.65 0.04
CA PRO A 515 -23.68 -12.86 -0.45
C PRO A 515 -22.77 -12.54 -1.65
N GLU A 516 -21.48 -12.80 -1.50
CA GLU A 516 -20.51 -12.65 -2.60
C GLU A 516 -20.72 -13.72 -3.67
N MET A 517 -21.16 -14.91 -3.26
CA MET A 517 -21.46 -16.02 -4.15
C MET A 517 -22.80 -16.62 -3.76
N SER A 518 -23.63 -16.91 -4.75
CA SER A 518 -24.94 -17.48 -4.51
C SER A 518 -25.43 -18.34 -5.67
N VAL A 519 -26.51 -19.07 -5.41
CA VAL A 519 -27.32 -19.69 -6.45
C VAL A 519 -28.69 -19.03 -6.45
N GLN A 520 -29.13 -18.58 -7.63
CA GLN A 520 -30.51 -18.17 -7.85
C GLN A 520 -31.23 -19.25 -8.63
N ALA A 521 -32.47 -19.57 -8.30
CA ALA A 521 -33.24 -20.58 -9.04
C ALA A 521 -34.73 -20.25 -9.13
N SER A 522 -35.40 -20.83 -10.11
CA SER A 522 -36.85 -20.93 -10.23
C SER A 522 -37.24 -22.24 -10.93
N VAL A 523 -38.51 -22.65 -10.79
CA VAL A 523 -39.07 -23.73 -11.60
C VAL A 523 -39.23 -23.23 -13.03
N ASN A 524 -38.56 -23.89 -13.97
CA ASN A 524 -38.68 -23.62 -15.40
C ASN A 524 -39.90 -24.35 -15.99
N ALA A 525 -40.09 -25.61 -15.60
CA ALA A 525 -41.23 -26.43 -15.95
C ALA A 525 -41.43 -27.53 -14.89
N SER A 526 -42.65 -28.04 -14.78
CA SER A 526 -42.96 -29.17 -13.89
C SER A 526 -44.09 -30.02 -14.48
N GLY A 527 -44.16 -31.28 -14.07
CA GLY A 527 -45.22 -32.21 -14.45
C GLY A 527 -45.28 -33.41 -13.51
N PRO A 528 -46.25 -34.32 -13.68
CA PRO A 528 -46.50 -35.42 -12.76
C PRO A 528 -45.32 -36.38 -12.51
N GLY A 529 -44.29 -36.35 -13.37
CA GLY A 529 -43.09 -37.20 -13.24
C GLY A 529 -41.77 -36.43 -13.31
N PHE A 530 -41.77 -35.09 -13.25
CA PHE A 530 -40.53 -34.33 -13.33
C PHE A 530 -40.60 -32.93 -12.71
N THR A 531 -39.44 -32.43 -12.32
CA THR A 531 -39.18 -31.01 -12.03
C THR A 531 -38.03 -30.52 -12.89
N GLU A 532 -38.21 -29.38 -13.54
CA GLU A 532 -37.15 -28.68 -14.27
C GLU A 532 -36.83 -27.36 -13.57
N ILE A 533 -35.55 -27.20 -13.23
CA ILE A 533 -35.02 -26.04 -12.53
C ILE A 533 -34.21 -25.20 -13.51
N LYS A 534 -34.48 -23.90 -13.52
CA LYS A 534 -33.58 -22.88 -14.06
C LYS A 534 -32.79 -22.30 -12.91
N ALA A 535 -31.47 -22.42 -12.94
CA ALA A 535 -30.57 -21.86 -11.93
C ALA A 535 -29.49 -20.96 -12.56
N TYR A 536 -29.07 -19.96 -11.79
CA TYR A 536 -27.87 -19.16 -12.04
C TYR A 536 -26.87 -19.38 -10.90
N LEU A 537 -25.65 -19.76 -11.25
CA LEU A 537 -24.50 -19.63 -10.35
C LEU A 537 -24.03 -18.18 -10.45
N ILE A 538 -23.95 -17.46 -9.33
CA ILE A 538 -23.65 -16.03 -9.26
C ILE A 538 -22.34 -15.80 -8.49
N ASN A 539 -21.47 -14.95 -9.04
CA ASN A 539 -20.27 -14.44 -8.37
C ASN A 539 -20.23 -12.90 -8.44
N LYS A 540 -20.43 -12.26 -7.30
CA LYS A 540 -20.32 -10.82 -7.06
C LYS A 540 -19.26 -10.52 -5.99
N SER A 541 -18.24 -11.36 -5.86
CA SER A 541 -17.17 -11.19 -4.88
C SER A 541 -16.48 -9.83 -5.01
N ALA A 542 -16.06 -9.29 -3.86
CA ALA A 542 -15.35 -8.02 -3.73
C ALA A 542 -14.51 -7.93 -2.44
N TRP A 543 -14.49 -8.95 -1.56
CA TRP A 543 -13.67 -8.99 -0.34
C TRP A 543 -12.69 -10.18 -0.26
N PRO A 544 -11.68 -10.27 -1.15
CA PRO A 544 -11.51 -9.49 -2.37
C PRO A 544 -12.34 -10.10 -3.53
N ALA A 545 -12.38 -9.38 -4.66
CA ALA A 545 -12.90 -9.96 -5.89
C ALA A 545 -12.07 -11.19 -6.28
N ARG A 546 -12.73 -12.27 -6.71
CA ARG A 546 -12.05 -13.50 -7.13
C ARG A 546 -12.86 -14.28 -8.15
N ALA A 547 -12.16 -15.06 -8.98
CA ALA A 547 -12.80 -16.01 -9.88
C ALA A 547 -13.22 -17.29 -9.14
N LEU A 548 -14.34 -17.88 -9.57
CA LEU A 548 -14.69 -19.28 -9.33
C LEU A 548 -14.24 -20.09 -10.54
N THR A 549 -13.34 -21.05 -10.34
CA THR A 549 -12.71 -21.81 -11.44
C THR A 549 -12.94 -23.31 -11.39
N ASN A 550 -13.42 -23.84 -10.27
CA ASN A 550 -13.72 -25.27 -10.11
C ASN A 550 -15.09 -25.45 -9.45
N SER A 551 -16.12 -24.83 -10.01
CA SER A 551 -17.44 -24.76 -9.37
C SER A 551 -18.30 -26.00 -9.61
N SER A 552 -19.30 -26.26 -8.77
CA SER A 552 -20.42 -27.16 -9.09
C SER A 552 -21.65 -26.82 -8.27
N LEU A 553 -22.83 -27.24 -8.75
CA LEU A 553 -24.11 -27.04 -8.06
C LEU A 553 -24.70 -28.39 -7.66
N ARG A 554 -25.23 -28.51 -6.44
CA ARG A 554 -25.94 -29.71 -5.96
C ARG A 554 -27.40 -29.39 -5.65
N TYR A 555 -28.30 -30.19 -6.23
CA TYR A 555 -29.74 -30.14 -5.99
C TYR A 555 -30.20 -31.43 -5.30
N TYR A 556 -30.66 -31.31 -4.06
CA TYR A 556 -31.08 -32.39 -3.16
C TYR A 556 -32.59 -32.63 -3.25
N PHE A 557 -32.97 -33.89 -3.41
CA PHE A 557 -34.35 -34.34 -3.57
C PHE A 557 -34.56 -35.67 -2.83
N THR A 558 -35.81 -36.01 -2.54
CA THR A 558 -36.17 -37.21 -1.77
C THR A 558 -36.79 -38.25 -2.71
N LEU A 559 -36.37 -39.51 -2.61
CA LEU A 559 -37.02 -40.60 -3.35
C LEU A 559 -38.31 -41.02 -2.66
N GLU A 560 -39.38 -41.11 -3.45
CA GLU A 560 -40.68 -41.60 -3.01
C GLU A 560 -40.68 -43.10 -2.70
N PRO A 561 -41.60 -43.60 -1.85
CA PRO A 561 -41.72 -45.02 -1.56
C PRO A 561 -41.85 -45.86 -2.84
N GLY A 562 -40.97 -46.86 -2.99
CA GLY A 562 -40.95 -47.75 -4.15
C GLY A 562 -40.24 -47.20 -5.40
N VAL A 563 -39.73 -45.96 -5.36
CA VAL A 563 -38.88 -45.41 -6.41
C VAL A 563 -37.42 -45.74 -6.12
N THR A 564 -36.72 -46.27 -7.12
CA THR A 564 -35.30 -46.60 -7.05
C THR A 564 -34.45 -45.57 -7.80
N PRO A 565 -33.17 -45.38 -7.46
CA PRO A 565 -32.28 -44.44 -8.16
C PRO A 565 -32.18 -44.70 -9.67
N ALA A 566 -32.30 -45.95 -10.11
CA ALA A 566 -32.27 -46.34 -11.52
C ALA A 566 -33.47 -45.84 -12.34
N GLN A 567 -34.57 -45.44 -11.67
CA GLN A 567 -35.74 -44.84 -12.30
C GLN A 567 -35.62 -43.32 -12.45
N ILE A 568 -34.55 -42.72 -11.93
CA ILE A 568 -34.28 -41.29 -12.05
C ILE A 568 -33.36 -41.05 -13.24
N SER A 569 -33.76 -40.11 -14.10
CA SER A 569 -32.96 -39.62 -15.21
C SER A 569 -32.87 -38.10 -15.16
N HIS A 570 -31.86 -37.54 -15.82
CA HIS A 570 -31.68 -36.10 -15.91
C HIS A 570 -31.40 -35.67 -17.35
N THR A 571 -31.92 -34.50 -17.72
CA THR A 571 -31.68 -33.87 -19.02
C THR A 571 -31.43 -32.39 -18.85
N THR A 572 -30.84 -31.75 -19.85
CA THR A 572 -30.64 -30.29 -19.88
C THR A 572 -31.19 -29.71 -21.16
N ASN A 573 -31.99 -28.65 -21.07
CA ASN A 573 -32.52 -27.94 -22.25
C ASN A 573 -31.65 -26.75 -22.65
N TYR A 574 -31.00 -26.12 -21.67
CA TYR A 574 -30.02 -25.06 -21.85
C TYR A 574 -29.01 -25.11 -20.71
N ASN A 575 -27.71 -25.12 -21.00
CA ASN A 575 -26.69 -25.31 -19.98
C ASN A 575 -25.38 -24.65 -20.41
N GLN A 576 -24.93 -23.66 -19.64
CA GLN A 576 -23.64 -22.99 -19.84
C GLN A 576 -22.50 -23.62 -19.02
N CYS A 577 -22.80 -24.72 -18.32
CA CYS A 577 -21.88 -25.53 -17.54
C CYS A 577 -21.59 -26.86 -18.27
N GLY A 578 -20.92 -27.77 -17.56
CA GLY A 578 -20.68 -29.14 -17.99
C GLY A 578 -21.86 -30.07 -17.72
N LYS A 579 -21.56 -31.36 -17.58
CA LYS A 579 -22.55 -32.43 -17.43
C LYS A 579 -23.32 -32.35 -16.12
N VAL A 580 -24.54 -32.89 -16.14
CA VAL A 580 -25.26 -33.27 -14.92
C VAL A 580 -24.91 -34.73 -14.60
N THR A 581 -24.74 -35.05 -13.32
CA THR A 581 -24.45 -36.41 -12.85
C THR A 581 -25.30 -36.77 -11.64
N GLY A 582 -25.40 -38.07 -11.37
CA GLY A 582 -26.24 -38.63 -10.32
C GLY A 582 -27.41 -39.44 -10.87
N PRO A 583 -28.37 -39.82 -10.02
CA PRO A 583 -28.48 -39.38 -8.62
C PRO A 583 -27.43 -40.00 -7.70
N THR A 584 -26.90 -39.21 -6.77
CA THR A 584 -25.95 -39.67 -5.74
C THR A 584 -26.65 -39.70 -4.39
N GLN A 585 -26.54 -40.79 -3.64
CA GLN A 585 -27.16 -40.88 -2.32
C GLN A 585 -26.46 -39.95 -1.34
N TYR A 586 -27.23 -39.10 -0.67
CA TYR A 586 -26.74 -38.26 0.42
C TYR A 586 -26.90 -38.99 1.76
N LYS A 587 -28.14 -39.33 2.11
CA LYS A 587 -28.48 -40.07 3.34
C LYS A 587 -29.90 -40.60 3.23
N ASP A 588 -30.13 -41.84 3.68
CA ASP A 588 -31.45 -42.50 3.66
C ASP A 588 -32.08 -42.44 2.25
N ASN A 589 -33.27 -41.87 2.12
CA ASN A 589 -33.94 -41.66 0.85
C ASN A 589 -33.64 -40.29 0.20
N VAL A 590 -32.70 -39.51 0.74
CA VAL A 590 -32.29 -38.22 0.16
C VAL A 590 -31.12 -38.42 -0.80
N TYR A 591 -31.27 -37.90 -2.01
CA TYR A 591 -30.31 -37.97 -3.11
C TYR A 591 -30.02 -36.56 -3.64
N TYR A 592 -29.01 -36.42 -4.49
CA TYR A 592 -28.78 -35.20 -5.23
C TYR A 592 -28.28 -35.45 -6.65
N VAL A 593 -28.57 -34.49 -7.53
CA VAL A 593 -27.85 -34.34 -8.80
C VAL A 593 -26.77 -33.28 -8.66
N THR A 594 -25.66 -33.45 -9.37
CA THR A 594 -24.58 -32.46 -9.45
C THR A 594 -24.51 -31.89 -10.86
N VAL A 595 -24.56 -30.57 -10.99
CA VAL A 595 -24.27 -29.86 -12.23
C VAL A 595 -22.82 -29.38 -12.17
N ASP A 596 -21.99 -29.87 -13.09
CA ASP A 596 -20.55 -29.63 -13.09
C ASP A 596 -20.19 -28.27 -13.72
N CYS A 597 -19.75 -27.34 -12.88
CA CYS A 597 -19.20 -26.00 -13.16
C CYS A 597 -17.72 -25.94 -13.57
N SER A 598 -16.96 -27.03 -13.54
CA SER A 598 -15.49 -26.95 -13.42
C SER A 598 -14.76 -26.43 -14.66
N GLU A 599 -15.38 -26.50 -15.83
CA GLU A 599 -14.81 -25.98 -17.09
C GLU A 599 -15.14 -24.49 -17.32
N ALA A 600 -15.99 -23.89 -16.47
CA ALA A 600 -16.44 -22.52 -16.61
C ALA A 600 -15.83 -21.63 -15.53
N THR A 601 -15.24 -20.51 -15.95
CA THR A 601 -14.86 -19.42 -15.04
C THR A 601 -16.07 -18.51 -14.78
N ILE A 602 -16.38 -18.28 -13.50
CA ILE A 602 -17.39 -17.33 -13.06
C ILE A 602 -16.70 -16.25 -12.23
N ALA A 603 -16.66 -15.02 -12.72
CA ALA A 603 -15.90 -13.93 -12.11
C ALA A 603 -16.68 -12.61 -12.20
N PRO A 604 -16.52 -11.68 -11.24
CA PRO A 604 -17.17 -10.37 -11.27
C PRO A 604 -16.55 -9.46 -12.34
N ALA A 605 -16.68 -9.83 -13.61
CA ALA A 605 -15.92 -9.26 -14.73
C ALA A 605 -16.77 -8.92 -15.96
N GLY A 606 -18.11 -8.88 -15.83
CA GLY A 606 -19.01 -8.60 -16.95
C GLY A 606 -20.34 -9.34 -16.87
N GLN A 607 -21.37 -8.84 -17.56
CA GLN A 607 -22.75 -9.37 -17.52
C GLN A 607 -22.87 -10.89 -17.74
N SER A 608 -22.05 -11.46 -18.62
CA SER A 608 -22.01 -12.91 -18.88
C SER A 608 -20.94 -13.64 -18.07
N ALA A 609 -19.97 -12.91 -17.50
CA ALA A 609 -18.86 -13.47 -16.74
C ALA A 609 -19.27 -13.77 -15.28
N TYR A 610 -20.05 -12.89 -14.66
CA TYR A 610 -20.44 -12.99 -13.24
C TYR A 610 -21.46 -14.08 -12.95
N ARG A 611 -22.05 -14.67 -13.99
CA ARG A 611 -23.04 -15.75 -13.82
C ARG A 611 -22.96 -16.83 -14.88
N LYS A 612 -23.50 -18.01 -14.57
CA LYS A 612 -23.75 -19.10 -15.53
C LYS A 612 -25.15 -19.66 -15.33
N GLU A 613 -25.90 -19.76 -16.42
CA GLU A 613 -27.24 -20.35 -16.43
C GLU A 613 -27.18 -21.86 -16.66
N VAL A 614 -27.95 -22.61 -15.88
CA VAL A 614 -28.16 -24.04 -16.05
C VAL A 614 -29.64 -24.35 -15.93
N GLN A 615 -30.19 -25.05 -16.92
CA GLN A 615 -31.54 -25.60 -16.90
C GLN A 615 -31.43 -27.12 -16.92
N PHE A 616 -31.80 -27.76 -15.81
CA PHE A 616 -31.74 -29.21 -15.66
C PHE A 616 -33.09 -29.75 -15.18
N ARG A 617 -33.47 -30.90 -15.74
CA ARG A 617 -34.69 -31.63 -15.39
C ARG A 617 -34.32 -32.91 -14.67
N ILE A 618 -35.03 -33.21 -13.59
CA ILE A 618 -34.99 -34.51 -12.91
C ILE A 618 -36.33 -35.20 -13.25
N THR A 619 -36.26 -36.38 -13.85
CA THR A 619 -37.43 -37.16 -14.29
C THR A 619 -37.44 -38.51 -13.60
N SER A 620 -38.59 -38.89 -13.02
CA SER A 620 -38.84 -40.20 -12.43
C SER A 620 -39.72 -41.03 -13.37
N ALA A 621 -39.32 -42.28 -13.62
CA ALA A 621 -40.19 -43.29 -14.25
C ALA A 621 -41.19 -43.91 -13.24
N GLY A 622 -41.11 -43.54 -11.96
CA GLY A 622 -42.05 -43.90 -10.89
C GLY A 622 -42.82 -42.69 -10.39
N ALA A 623 -43.19 -42.69 -9.10
CA ALA A 623 -43.79 -41.52 -8.45
C ALA A 623 -42.78 -40.34 -8.36
N TRP A 624 -43.29 -39.12 -8.30
CA TRP A 624 -42.51 -37.88 -8.17
C TRP A 624 -43.31 -36.84 -7.38
N ASP A 625 -42.77 -36.38 -6.25
CA ASP A 625 -43.33 -35.28 -5.46
C ASP A 625 -42.23 -34.30 -5.03
N PRO A 626 -42.07 -33.15 -5.70
CA PRO A 626 -41.04 -32.19 -5.34
C PRO A 626 -41.34 -31.42 -4.03
N ALA A 627 -42.52 -31.57 -3.43
CA ALA A 627 -42.88 -30.83 -2.22
C ALA A 627 -42.03 -31.21 -1.00
N ASN A 628 -41.48 -32.43 -0.99
CA ASN A 628 -40.60 -32.92 0.09
C ASN A 628 -39.11 -32.73 -0.22
N ASP A 629 -38.75 -32.25 -1.41
CA ASP A 629 -37.37 -32.05 -1.84
C ASP A 629 -36.72 -30.89 -1.07
N TRP A 630 -35.51 -31.14 -0.54
CA TRP A 630 -34.78 -30.12 0.21
C TRP A 630 -34.48 -28.89 -0.64
N SER A 631 -33.94 -29.09 -1.84
CA SER A 631 -33.54 -27.98 -2.72
C SER A 631 -34.71 -27.30 -3.43
N PHE A 632 -35.91 -27.88 -3.43
CA PHE A 632 -37.11 -27.24 -3.95
C PHE A 632 -37.66 -26.18 -2.99
N ARG A 633 -37.32 -26.25 -1.71
CA ARG A 633 -37.70 -25.26 -0.70
C ARG A 633 -37.14 -23.89 -1.07
N SER A 634 -38.01 -22.88 -1.02
CA SER A 634 -37.68 -21.47 -1.34
C SER A 634 -37.41 -21.19 -2.82
N VAL A 635 -37.60 -22.16 -3.73
CA VAL A 635 -37.57 -21.93 -5.17
C VAL A 635 -38.95 -21.42 -5.62
N PRO A 636 -39.05 -20.28 -6.32
CA PRO A 636 -40.30 -19.83 -6.95
C PRO A 636 -40.87 -20.91 -7.89
N THR A 637 -42.10 -21.33 -7.65
CA THR A 637 -42.69 -22.52 -8.29
C THR A 637 -43.55 -22.23 -9.50
N ALA A 638 -43.99 -20.98 -9.71
CA ALA A 638 -44.75 -20.61 -10.89
C ALA A 638 -43.82 -20.64 -12.12
N PRO A 639 -44.12 -21.45 -13.16
CA PRO A 639 -43.28 -21.50 -14.37
C PRO A 639 -43.08 -20.13 -14.99
N GLY A 640 -41.83 -19.80 -15.33
CA GLY A 640 -41.45 -18.48 -15.85
C GLY A 640 -41.18 -17.42 -14.78
N SER A 641 -41.22 -17.76 -13.49
CA SER A 641 -40.80 -16.86 -12.42
C SER A 641 -39.34 -16.45 -12.56
N THR A 642 -39.04 -15.18 -12.25
CA THR A 642 -37.67 -14.69 -12.10
C THR A 642 -36.93 -15.53 -11.05
N PRO A 643 -35.75 -16.09 -11.36
CA PRO A 643 -34.94 -16.79 -10.36
C PRO A 643 -34.65 -15.92 -9.14
N ALA A 644 -34.81 -16.49 -7.96
CA ALA A 644 -34.52 -15.84 -6.68
C ALA A 644 -33.46 -16.64 -5.92
N ASP A 645 -32.81 -16.04 -4.92
CA ASP A 645 -31.79 -16.72 -4.11
C ASP A 645 -32.36 -18.02 -3.53
N ALA A 646 -31.66 -19.12 -3.80
CA ALA A 646 -32.06 -20.48 -3.43
C ALA A 646 -31.09 -21.01 -2.36
N PRO A 647 -31.37 -20.77 -1.05
CA PRO A 647 -30.46 -21.11 0.04
C PRO A 647 -30.32 -22.61 0.27
N ASN A 648 -31.15 -23.45 -0.37
CA ASN A 648 -31.10 -24.91 -0.25
C ASN A 648 -30.50 -25.60 -1.48
N ILE A 649 -29.99 -24.83 -2.46
CA ILE A 649 -29.19 -25.34 -3.57
C ILE A 649 -27.73 -24.99 -3.27
N VAL A 650 -26.87 -25.99 -3.23
CA VAL A 650 -25.49 -25.82 -2.74
C VAL A 650 -24.55 -25.50 -3.89
N LEU A 651 -23.79 -24.40 -3.76
CA LEU A 651 -22.65 -24.08 -4.62
C LEU A 651 -21.36 -24.59 -3.97
N MET A 652 -20.59 -25.34 -4.74
CA MET A 652 -19.27 -25.84 -4.36
C MET A 652 -18.20 -25.16 -5.20
N GLU A 653 -16.99 -25.07 -4.65
CA GLU A 653 -15.74 -24.87 -5.37
C GLU A 653 -14.78 -25.99 -4.95
N GLY A 654 -14.54 -26.98 -5.81
CA GLY A 654 -13.91 -28.23 -5.42
C GLY A 654 -14.70 -28.94 -4.30
N ALA A 655 -14.05 -29.17 -3.16
CA ALA A 655 -14.67 -29.77 -1.98
C ALA A 655 -15.34 -28.72 -1.06
N ASP A 656 -15.08 -27.44 -1.27
CA ASP A 656 -15.51 -26.37 -0.37
C ASP A 656 -16.89 -25.85 -0.75
N ARG A 657 -17.78 -25.69 0.23
CA ARG A 657 -19.07 -25.05 0.03
C ARG A 657 -18.92 -23.54 0.05
N GLN A 658 -19.40 -22.89 -1.01
CA GLN A 658 -19.42 -21.43 -1.15
C GLN A 658 -20.80 -20.85 -0.82
N TRP A 659 -21.88 -21.58 -1.08
CA TRP A 659 -23.25 -21.15 -0.81
C TRP A 659 -24.17 -22.34 -0.51
N GLY A 660 -25.24 -22.06 0.25
CA GLY A 660 -26.37 -22.97 0.43
C GLY A 660 -26.20 -24.04 1.52
N ALA A 661 -27.31 -24.41 2.16
CA ALA A 661 -27.36 -25.42 3.21
C ALA A 661 -27.61 -26.82 2.64
N THR A 662 -26.96 -27.83 3.23
CA THR A 662 -27.28 -29.25 2.97
C THR A 662 -28.47 -29.72 3.81
N PRO A 663 -29.08 -30.88 3.51
CA PRO A 663 -30.27 -31.38 4.21
C PRO A 663 -30.12 -31.60 5.73
N ASP A 664 -28.90 -31.75 6.23
CA ASP A 664 -28.59 -31.78 7.67
C ASP A 664 -28.60 -30.39 8.34
N GLY A 665 -28.91 -29.33 7.60
CA GLY A 665 -28.92 -27.95 8.06
C GLY A 665 -27.53 -27.30 8.10
N THR A 666 -26.47 -27.98 7.66
CA THR A 666 -25.13 -27.38 7.65
C THR A 666 -25.01 -26.36 6.51
N THR A 667 -24.85 -25.09 6.87
CA THR A 667 -24.55 -23.98 5.96
C THR A 667 -23.05 -23.89 5.70
N PRO A 668 -22.58 -23.27 4.61
CA PRO A 668 -21.15 -22.99 4.45
C PRO A 668 -20.60 -22.43 5.76
N GLY A 669 -19.44 -22.90 6.19
CA GLY A 669 -18.71 -22.14 7.21
C GLY A 669 -18.50 -20.72 6.69
N PRO A 670 -18.21 -19.73 7.55
CA PRO A 670 -17.53 -18.55 7.01
C PRO A 670 -16.41 -19.09 6.12
N GLY A 671 -16.42 -18.75 4.83
CA GLY A 671 -15.38 -19.19 3.92
C GLY A 671 -14.01 -18.83 4.51
N PRO A 672 -12.89 -19.30 3.95
CA PRO A 672 -11.62 -18.71 4.29
C PRO A 672 -11.67 -17.25 3.82
N GLY A 673 -12.18 -16.34 4.66
CA GLY A 673 -11.64 -15.00 4.70
C GLY A 673 -10.16 -15.12 5.02
N PRO A 674 -9.35 -14.10 4.73
CA PRO A 674 -8.05 -14.01 5.40
C PRO A 674 -8.35 -14.18 6.89
N GLY A 675 -7.87 -15.28 7.48
CA GLY A 675 -8.39 -15.75 8.76
C GLY A 675 -8.30 -14.65 9.81
N PRO A 676 -9.35 -14.41 10.61
CA PRO A 676 -9.14 -13.64 11.84
C PRO A 676 -8.21 -14.48 12.71
N GLY A 677 -7.11 -13.87 13.17
CA GLY A 677 -6.40 -14.37 14.33
C GLY A 677 -7.41 -14.69 15.44
N PRO A 678 -7.16 -15.73 16.26
CA PRO A 678 -8.15 -16.25 17.20
C PRO A 678 -8.64 -15.14 18.12
N THR A 679 -9.94 -14.85 18.07
CA THR A 679 -10.61 -13.90 18.98
C THR A 679 -11.57 -14.68 19.89
N PRO A 680 -11.54 -14.44 21.22
CA PRO A 680 -11.96 -15.39 22.24
C PRO A 680 -13.48 -15.44 22.49
N THR A 681 -13.96 -16.59 22.95
CA THR A 681 -15.33 -16.79 23.46
C THR A 681 -15.43 -16.28 24.92
N PRO A 682 -16.51 -15.57 25.31
CA PRO A 682 -16.66 -14.98 26.63
C PRO A 682 -17.05 -16.01 27.70
N THR A 683 -16.52 -15.88 28.91
CA THR A 683 -16.91 -16.65 30.12
C THR A 683 -16.73 -15.73 31.33
N PRO A 684 -17.62 -15.80 32.34
CA PRO A 684 -18.12 -14.66 33.10
C PRO A 684 -17.13 -14.12 34.13
N THR A 685 -17.45 -12.93 34.64
CA THR A 685 -16.76 -12.24 35.73
C THR A 685 -16.55 -13.13 36.96
N PRO A 686 -15.29 -13.35 37.38
CA PRO A 686 -14.98 -13.13 38.79
C PRO A 686 -13.67 -12.33 39.04
N THR A 687 -13.76 -11.48 40.06
CA THR A 687 -12.78 -11.11 41.12
C THR A 687 -11.27 -10.94 40.77
N PRO A 688 -10.63 -9.82 41.19
CA PRO A 688 -9.28 -9.45 40.74
C PRO A 688 -8.14 -10.24 41.42
N THR A 689 -7.22 -10.85 40.65
CA THR A 689 -5.80 -11.16 41.00
C THR A 689 -5.01 -11.70 39.77
N PRO A 690 -3.66 -11.76 39.79
CA PRO A 690 -2.65 -10.75 39.43
C PRO A 690 -2.12 -10.86 37.98
N THR A 691 -1.40 -9.82 37.54
CA THR A 691 -0.74 -9.66 36.22
C THR A 691 0.12 -10.85 35.77
N PRO A 692 -0.04 -11.38 34.54
CA PRO A 692 0.85 -12.42 34.00
C PRO A 692 2.16 -11.82 33.46
N THR A 693 3.26 -12.49 33.79
CA THR A 693 4.64 -12.24 33.34
C THR A 693 4.80 -12.52 31.83
N PRO A 694 5.59 -11.74 31.08
CA PRO A 694 5.80 -11.95 29.64
C PRO A 694 6.45 -13.30 29.31
N SER A 695 5.89 -14.04 28.35
CA SER A 695 6.43 -15.31 27.84
C SER A 695 7.64 -15.07 26.93
N ALA A 696 8.69 -15.87 27.06
CA ALA A 696 9.90 -15.77 26.25
C ALA A 696 9.77 -16.54 24.93
N GLY A 697 9.93 -15.87 23.77
CA GLY A 697 9.93 -16.50 22.45
C GLY A 697 11.30 -17.09 22.07
N CYS A 698 11.31 -18.15 21.25
CA CYS A 698 12.54 -18.76 20.72
C CYS A 698 12.44 -19.06 19.21
N ALA A 699 13.54 -18.87 18.47
CA ALA A 699 13.70 -19.27 17.07
C ALA A 699 15.01 -20.07 16.88
N ALA A 700 15.08 -20.92 15.84
CA ALA A 700 16.29 -21.70 15.53
C ALA A 700 16.60 -21.73 14.03
N GLN A 701 17.88 -21.73 13.66
CA GLN A 701 18.34 -21.78 12.27
C GLN A 701 19.55 -22.71 12.11
N GLN A 702 19.56 -23.55 11.08
CA GLN A 702 20.68 -24.46 10.77
C GLN A 702 21.65 -23.84 9.74
N ARG A 703 22.94 -24.11 9.91
CA ARG A 703 24.00 -23.90 8.93
C ARG A 703 24.85 -25.17 8.81
N VAL A 704 25.07 -25.65 7.58
CA VAL A 704 26.00 -26.77 7.31
C VAL A 704 27.43 -26.24 7.38
N THR A 705 28.28 -26.87 8.19
CA THR A 705 29.67 -26.45 8.42
C THR A 705 30.68 -27.28 7.63
N ASN A 706 30.37 -28.55 7.35
CA ASN A 706 31.21 -29.43 6.53
C ASN A 706 30.38 -30.58 5.94
N SER A 707 30.78 -31.18 4.82
CA SER A 707 30.14 -32.36 4.24
C SER A 707 31.15 -33.28 3.53
N TRP A 708 30.88 -34.58 3.53
CA TRP A 708 31.68 -35.60 2.86
C TRP A 708 30.78 -36.72 2.31
N SER A 709 31.36 -37.66 1.55
CA SER A 709 30.60 -38.79 1.03
C SER A 709 30.05 -39.64 2.19
N GLY A 710 28.73 -39.64 2.33
CA GLY A 710 28.01 -40.42 3.36
C GLY A 710 27.70 -39.69 4.68
N GLY A 711 28.11 -38.42 4.86
CA GLY A 711 27.76 -37.66 6.06
C GLY A 711 28.04 -36.17 5.99
N PHE A 712 27.52 -35.43 6.97
CA PHE A 712 27.74 -33.99 7.10
C PHE A 712 27.79 -33.54 8.55
N GLN A 713 28.30 -32.32 8.74
CA GLN A 713 28.35 -31.60 9.99
C GLN A 713 27.53 -30.31 9.86
N ALA A 714 26.71 -30.01 10.86
CA ALA A 714 25.91 -28.79 10.90
C ALA A 714 25.86 -28.17 12.30
N GLU A 715 25.61 -26.88 12.34
CA GLU A 715 25.41 -26.08 13.55
C GLU A 715 23.99 -25.47 13.51
N ILE A 716 23.29 -25.49 14.64
CA ILE A 716 22.01 -24.83 14.84
C ILE A 716 22.19 -23.70 15.83
N THR A 717 21.81 -22.49 15.43
CA THR A 717 21.77 -21.30 16.27
C THR A 717 20.36 -21.09 16.81
N VAL A 718 20.24 -21.03 18.13
CA VAL A 718 19.02 -20.73 18.89
C VAL A 718 19.04 -19.26 19.28
N ARG A 719 17.96 -18.53 19.01
CA ARG A 719 17.80 -17.11 19.31
C ARG A 719 16.62 -16.88 20.25
N ASN A 720 16.85 -16.10 21.31
CA ASN A 720 15.76 -15.59 22.14
C ASN A 720 15.08 -14.42 21.42
N THR A 721 13.80 -14.60 21.07
CA THR A 721 12.96 -13.57 20.45
C THR A 721 12.04 -12.87 21.46
N GLY A 722 12.03 -13.32 22.72
CA GLY A 722 11.28 -12.70 23.81
C GLY A 722 12.01 -11.55 24.51
N ALA A 723 11.27 -10.85 25.36
CA ALA A 723 11.79 -9.75 26.18
C ALA A 723 12.45 -10.20 27.49
N ALA A 724 12.31 -11.48 27.88
CA ALA A 724 12.91 -12.08 29.07
C ALA A 724 13.99 -13.11 28.68
N PRO A 725 15.05 -13.33 29.50
CA PRO A 725 16.05 -14.35 29.22
C PRO A 725 15.42 -15.76 29.20
N LEU A 726 15.85 -16.60 28.25
CA LEU A 726 15.54 -18.03 28.29
C LEU A 726 16.27 -18.66 29.46
N THR A 727 15.62 -19.58 30.18
CA THR A 727 16.28 -20.40 31.20
C THR A 727 16.60 -21.81 30.69
N GLY A 728 15.96 -22.21 29.58
CA GLY A 728 16.33 -23.36 28.79
C GLY A 728 15.77 -23.27 27.36
N TRP A 729 16.29 -24.14 26.49
CA TRP A 729 15.84 -24.26 25.12
C TRP A 729 15.89 -25.71 24.64
N ALA A 730 15.00 -26.04 23.70
CA ALA A 730 15.01 -27.30 22.98
C ALA A 730 14.68 -27.05 21.51
N VAL A 731 15.45 -27.65 20.59
CA VAL A 731 15.16 -27.61 19.16
C VAL A 731 14.82 -29.01 18.67
N SER A 732 13.71 -29.14 17.94
CA SER A 732 13.29 -30.41 17.35
C SER A 732 13.05 -30.31 15.85
N TRP A 733 13.34 -31.41 15.13
CA TRP A 733 13.18 -31.52 13.67
C TRP A 733 13.04 -32.99 13.24
N ASP A 734 12.56 -33.22 12.01
CA ASP A 734 12.52 -34.55 11.41
C ASP A 734 13.86 -34.91 10.75
N LEU A 735 14.35 -36.12 10.98
CA LEU A 735 15.61 -36.63 10.46
C LEU A 735 15.58 -36.95 8.96
N GLY A 736 14.39 -37.13 8.35
CA GLY A 736 14.25 -37.39 6.90
C GLY A 736 15.01 -38.64 6.45
N GLY A 737 15.03 -39.69 7.27
CA GLY A 737 15.76 -40.94 7.01
C GLY A 737 17.26 -40.91 7.34
N ARG A 738 17.77 -39.81 7.90
CA ARG A 738 19.17 -39.68 8.36
C ARG A 738 19.33 -40.13 9.81
N THR A 739 20.57 -40.31 10.26
CA THR A 739 20.90 -40.62 11.65
C THR A 739 21.91 -39.62 12.17
N VAL A 740 21.61 -38.96 13.29
CA VAL A 740 22.58 -38.12 13.99
C VAL A 740 23.56 -39.03 14.74
N THR A 741 24.84 -38.92 14.42
CA THR A 741 25.91 -39.78 14.96
C THR A 741 26.63 -39.17 16.15
N SER A 742 26.67 -37.83 16.25
CA SER A 742 27.21 -37.12 17.42
C SER A 742 26.58 -35.74 17.56
N VAL A 743 26.52 -35.22 18.79
CA VAL A 743 26.07 -33.87 19.14
C VAL A 743 27.02 -33.27 20.18
N TRP A 744 27.31 -31.97 20.08
CA TRP A 744 28.01 -31.20 21.11
C TRP A 744 27.24 -29.93 21.44
N ASN A 745 27.48 -29.37 22.64
CA ASN A 745 26.75 -28.22 23.20
C ASN A 745 25.22 -28.44 23.31
N GLY A 746 24.76 -29.69 23.32
CA GLY A 746 23.37 -30.07 23.52
C GLY A 746 23.24 -31.57 23.82
N SER A 747 22.07 -31.98 24.32
CA SER A 747 21.73 -33.38 24.58
C SER A 747 20.64 -33.84 23.62
N LEU A 748 20.92 -34.88 22.84
CA LEU A 748 20.00 -35.44 21.83
C LEU A 748 19.06 -36.49 22.45
N THR A 749 17.81 -36.45 22.04
CA THR A 749 16.84 -37.54 22.17
C THR A 749 16.20 -37.76 20.80
N VAL A 750 16.04 -39.02 20.37
CA VAL A 750 15.38 -39.38 19.11
C VAL A 750 14.16 -40.24 19.44
N ASP A 751 13.00 -39.83 18.93
CA ASP A 751 11.75 -40.58 19.01
C ASP A 751 11.17 -40.76 17.61
N GLY A 752 11.15 -42.00 17.12
CA GLY A 752 10.84 -42.30 15.72
C GLY A 752 11.78 -41.57 14.76
N THR A 753 11.22 -40.70 13.91
CA THR A 753 11.98 -39.85 12.97
C THR A 753 12.34 -38.48 13.54
N ARG A 754 11.88 -38.13 14.75
CA ARG A 754 12.06 -36.78 15.31
C ARG A 754 13.29 -36.73 16.23
N ALA A 755 14.25 -35.87 15.87
CA ALA A 755 15.36 -35.49 16.75
C ALA A 755 14.95 -34.29 17.61
N THR A 756 15.31 -34.31 18.89
CA THR A 756 15.19 -33.17 19.81
C THR A 756 16.51 -32.96 20.53
N VAL A 757 17.11 -31.78 20.42
CA VAL A 757 18.30 -31.39 21.16
C VAL A 757 17.93 -30.35 22.20
N ARG A 758 18.22 -30.64 23.48
CA ARG A 758 18.04 -29.72 24.60
C ARG A 758 19.35 -29.09 25.02
N ASN A 759 19.28 -27.90 25.62
CA ASN A 759 20.43 -27.25 26.22
C ASN A 759 21.13 -28.14 27.26
N THR A 760 22.44 -27.96 27.39
CA THR A 760 23.22 -28.46 28.52
C THR A 760 23.09 -27.50 29.71
N ALA A 761 23.54 -27.91 30.90
CA ALA A 761 23.38 -27.12 32.12
C ALA A 761 24.00 -25.70 32.06
N TRP A 762 25.05 -25.50 31.24
CA TRP A 762 25.78 -24.23 31.17
C TRP A 762 25.29 -23.28 30.06
N ASN A 763 24.46 -23.74 29.13
CA ASN A 763 24.05 -22.94 27.96
C ASN A 763 22.53 -22.79 27.77
N GLY A 764 21.74 -23.10 28.80
CA GLY A 764 20.29 -22.84 28.79
C GLY A 764 19.91 -21.37 28.89
N GLY A 765 20.76 -20.58 29.57
CA GLY A 765 20.58 -19.14 29.73
C GLY A 765 20.84 -18.36 28.44
N VAL A 766 19.82 -17.76 27.84
CA VAL A 766 19.97 -16.91 26.64
C VAL A 766 19.33 -15.55 26.90
N PRO A 767 20.10 -14.45 27.05
CA PRO A 767 19.55 -13.10 27.24
C PRO A 767 18.54 -12.72 26.16
N ALA A 768 17.68 -11.75 26.43
CA ALA A 768 16.78 -11.19 25.41
C ALA A 768 17.58 -10.75 24.18
N ALA A 769 17.11 -11.11 22.98
CA ALA A 769 17.82 -10.95 21.69
C ALA A 769 19.17 -11.69 21.53
N GLY A 770 19.62 -12.43 22.56
CA GLY A 770 20.85 -13.22 22.53
C GLY A 770 20.72 -14.53 21.74
N THR A 771 21.87 -15.16 21.48
CA THR A 771 21.95 -16.43 20.75
C THR A 771 22.89 -17.43 21.43
N VAL A 772 22.67 -18.71 21.14
CA VAL A 772 23.53 -19.83 21.53
C VAL A 772 23.49 -20.88 20.41
N SER A 773 24.55 -21.66 20.24
CA SER A 773 24.61 -22.67 19.17
C SER A 773 25.01 -24.05 19.68
N PHE A 774 24.47 -25.07 19.04
CA PHE A 774 24.92 -26.46 19.19
C PHE A 774 25.20 -27.06 17.82
N GLY A 775 26.03 -28.08 17.76
CA GLY A 775 26.36 -28.74 16.50
C GLY A 775 26.19 -30.25 16.55
N PHE A 776 26.09 -30.85 15.38
CA PHE A 776 25.91 -32.28 15.22
C PHE A 776 26.54 -32.81 13.94
N THR A 777 26.84 -34.11 13.92
CA THR A 777 27.14 -34.87 12.70
C THR A 777 26.02 -35.83 12.37
N ALA A 778 25.66 -35.97 11.10
CA ALA A 778 24.64 -36.89 10.65
C ALA A 778 25.03 -37.62 9.36
N THR A 779 24.40 -38.77 9.12
CA THR A 779 24.57 -39.56 7.89
C THR A 779 23.82 -38.93 6.71
N GLY A 780 24.26 -39.24 5.49
CA GLY A 780 23.61 -38.81 4.25
C GLY A 780 23.99 -37.40 3.80
N SER A 781 23.23 -36.85 2.85
CA SER A 781 23.44 -35.50 2.31
C SER A 781 22.75 -34.44 3.17
N PRO A 782 23.37 -33.25 3.37
CA PRO A 782 22.77 -32.18 4.15
C PRO A 782 21.48 -31.64 3.51
N GLU A 783 20.51 -31.29 4.35
CA GLU A 783 19.25 -30.63 3.97
C GLU A 783 18.91 -29.57 5.02
N ALA A 784 18.05 -28.62 4.67
CA ALA A 784 17.55 -27.60 5.58
C ALA A 784 16.18 -28.03 6.15
N PRO A 785 16.14 -28.66 7.34
CA PRO A 785 14.88 -29.09 7.93
C PRO A 785 14.10 -27.90 8.52
N THR A 786 12.77 -28.07 8.65
CA THR A 786 11.96 -27.19 9.50
C THR A 786 12.30 -27.42 10.97
N LEU A 787 12.77 -26.39 11.66
CA LEU A 787 13.16 -26.44 13.06
C LEU A 787 12.05 -25.87 13.96
N HIS A 788 11.72 -26.57 15.05
CA HIS A 788 10.82 -26.10 16.09
C HIS A 788 11.61 -25.80 17.38
N CYS A 789 11.66 -24.54 17.81
CA CYS A 789 12.26 -24.18 19.10
C CYS A 789 11.20 -24.07 20.21
N LEU A 790 11.49 -24.67 21.36
CA LEU A 790 10.74 -24.52 22.60
C LEU A 790 11.64 -23.83 23.63
N SER A 791 11.12 -22.76 24.25
CA SER A 791 11.74 -22.06 25.38
C SER A 791 11.16 -22.57 26.71
N SER A 792 11.96 -22.46 27.77
CA SER A 792 11.52 -22.67 29.17
C SER A 792 12.01 -21.57 30.09
#